data_AF-A0A8T0KGF4-F1
#
_entry.id   AF-A0A8T0KGF4-F1
#
_cell.length_a   1.000
_cell.length_b   1.000
_cell.length_c   1.000
_cell.angle_alpha   90.00
_cell.angle_beta   90.00
_cell.angle_gamma   90.00
#
_symmetry.space_group_name_H-M   'P 1'
#
loop_
_entity.id
_entity.type
_entity.pdbx_description
1 polymer ?
#
loop_
_entity_poly.entity_id
_entity_poly.type
_entity_poly.pdbx_seq_one_letter_code
_entity_poly.pdbx_strand_id
1 'polypeptide(L)'
;MGALQSTLLYLILLHSCKIFAYKDQQWKKATATFAKDSEGSLVTEGACGYGDLHKESYGKHSAGLSTMLFNRGSICGACYEIRCVDHILWCVMGSPSVVVTVTDFCAPNYGLSVDYGGWCNFPREHFEMSKTAFAEIAKNKADIVPVQYRRVKCERSGGMRFTMSGGSHFYQVLISNVGVDGEVIAVKVKGSRTGWIPMARNWGQNWHCNANFQNQPLSFENLLFRPETMAVRFFQNPMPEFVPEATPSTPQEQEEALTVGDSLTKLLAMPYAPLSERLKRAALDLKETIVIETWGVSGQKDGDFTLYCGVLGTAFLLLKSYEVTRNGNDLSLCSQIVKACDAASLGSRDVTFICGRAGVCSLGAVVAKHAGDDESLRYYLAQFEKIKLPKDLPDELLYGRVGFLWACLFLNKHLGQGTVPSSYTAMVVDEVIKSGRRMGRKGRCPLMYEWYGEKYWGAAHGLAGIMHVLMDMELKPDEVEDVKGTLKYMISNKFSSGNYPASEDDRKSDVLVHWCHGAPGIALTLVKAAKVFGDKEFLDAAMEAGEVVWNRGLLKKVGICHGISGNAYVFLSLYQLTRDVKHLYRAKAFACFLLDRAHKLISGGEMHGGDRPYSLFEGKGGMAYLFLDMIDPSQSKFPAYEL
;
A
#
# COMPACT_ATOMS: atom_id res chain seq x y z
N MET A 1 -52.23 29.01 50.58
CA MET A 1 -52.03 27.62 51.05
C MET A 1 -52.63 26.73 49.98
N GLY A 2 -51.91 26.29 48.95
CA GLY A 2 -50.86 25.26 48.93
C GLY A 2 -51.15 24.44 47.66
N ALA A 3 -50.26 24.50 46.68
CA ALA A 3 -50.50 24.11 45.29
C ALA A 3 -50.44 22.58 45.04
N LEU A 4 -51.14 22.14 43.99
CA LEU A 4 -51.18 20.78 43.46
C LEU A 4 -49.76 20.21 43.21
N GLN A 5 -49.48 19.04 43.77
CA GLN A 5 -48.32 18.23 43.41
C GLN A 5 -48.65 17.37 42.18
N SER A 6 -48.18 17.77 41.01
CA SER A 6 -48.01 16.89 39.86
C SER A 6 -46.73 16.07 40.04
N THR A 7 -46.87 14.76 40.13
CA THR A 7 -45.75 13.80 40.13
C THR A 7 -45.29 13.58 38.69
N LEU A 8 -44.19 14.21 38.29
CA LEU A 8 -43.52 13.97 37.00
C LEU A 8 -42.51 12.83 37.18
N LEU A 9 -42.77 11.67 36.58
CA LEU A 9 -41.80 10.58 36.46
C LEU A 9 -40.66 11.01 35.51
N TYR A 10 -39.49 11.32 36.06
CA TYR A 10 -38.25 11.41 35.29
C TYR A 10 -37.67 10.01 35.08
N LEU A 11 -37.82 9.48 33.86
CA LEU A 11 -37.02 8.36 33.36
C LEU A 11 -35.56 8.84 33.23
N ILE A 12 -34.74 8.54 34.24
CA ILE A 12 -33.29 8.66 34.13
C ILE A 12 -32.83 7.52 33.21
N LEU A 13 -32.69 7.82 31.92
CA LEU A 13 -31.85 7.04 31.02
C LEU A 13 -30.41 7.14 31.55
N LEU A 14 -30.01 6.15 32.35
CA LEU A 14 -28.61 5.86 32.61
C LEU A 14 -27.98 5.48 31.27
N HIS A 15 -27.51 6.48 30.52
CA HIS A 15 -26.42 6.28 29.59
C HIS A 15 -25.26 5.76 30.43
N SER A 16 -25.09 4.45 30.44
CA SER A 16 -23.83 3.82 30.76
C SER A 16 -22.81 4.41 29.79
N CYS A 17 -22.13 5.46 30.23
CA CYS A 17 -20.93 5.95 29.58
C CYS A 17 -19.95 4.79 29.67
N LYS A 18 -19.87 4.00 28.59
CA LYS A 18 -18.75 3.08 28.41
C LYS A 18 -17.53 3.97 28.30
N ILE A 19 -16.89 4.22 29.44
CA ILE A 19 -15.48 4.59 29.47
C ILE A 19 -14.77 3.41 28.81
N PHE A 20 -14.56 3.52 27.50
CA PHE A 20 -13.65 2.63 26.81
C PHE A 20 -12.28 2.93 27.39
N ALA A 21 -11.84 2.05 28.30
CA ALA A 21 -10.47 2.01 28.74
C ALA A 21 -9.60 1.92 27.47
N TYR A 22 -8.67 2.87 27.34
CA TYR A 22 -7.63 2.89 26.32
C TYR A 22 -7.01 1.50 26.24
N LYS A 23 -7.23 0.77 25.13
CA LYS A 23 -6.54 -0.50 24.90
C LYS A 23 -5.05 -0.18 24.86
N ASP A 24 -4.35 -0.69 25.87
CA ASP A 24 -2.93 -0.49 26.10
C ASP A 24 -2.15 -0.82 24.80
N GLN A 25 -1.49 0.17 24.20
CA GLN A 25 -0.62 -0.10 23.06
C GLN A 25 0.49 -1.05 23.51
N GLN A 26 0.68 -2.14 22.76
CA GLN A 26 1.70 -3.12 23.06
C GLN A 26 3.09 -2.47 22.99
N TRP A 27 3.88 -2.63 24.05
CA TRP A 27 5.27 -2.20 24.11
C TRP A 27 6.09 -2.86 23.00
N LYS A 28 6.77 -2.04 22.19
CA LYS A 28 7.71 -2.46 21.14
C LYS A 28 9.14 -2.41 21.66
N LYS A 29 10.04 -3.21 21.08
CA LYS A 29 11.46 -3.23 21.45
C LYS A 29 12.26 -2.29 20.56
N ALA A 30 13.17 -1.52 21.15
CA ALA A 30 14.11 -0.66 20.45
C ALA A 30 15.41 -0.53 21.27
N THR A 31 16.29 0.38 20.86
CA THR A 31 17.45 0.77 21.65
C THR A 31 17.51 2.28 21.85
N ALA A 32 18.19 2.73 22.90
CA ALA A 32 18.37 4.15 23.15
C ALA A 32 19.82 4.49 23.51
N THR A 33 20.26 5.65 23.01
CA THR A 33 21.48 6.36 23.43
C THR A 33 21.08 7.74 23.96
N PHE A 34 22.07 8.54 24.38
CA PHE A 34 21.84 9.93 24.75
C PHE A 34 22.77 10.87 23.97
N ALA A 35 22.26 12.04 23.61
CA ALA A 35 23.05 13.09 22.98
C ALA A 35 24.15 13.60 23.94
N LYS A 36 25.39 13.69 23.43
CA LYS A 36 26.56 14.13 24.22
C LYS A 36 26.69 15.65 24.33
N ASP A 37 25.95 16.39 23.51
CA ASP A 37 25.99 17.85 23.43
C ASP A 37 25.12 18.54 24.48
N SER A 38 25.28 19.87 24.61
CA SER A 38 24.61 20.68 25.64
C SER A 38 23.08 20.59 25.57
N GLU A 39 22.40 20.77 26.71
CA GLU A 39 20.94 20.67 26.83
C GLU A 39 20.21 21.47 25.73
N GLY A 40 19.38 20.77 24.96
CA GLY A 40 18.50 21.32 23.93
C GLY A 40 19.03 21.32 22.49
N SER A 41 20.24 20.81 22.21
CA SER A 41 20.78 20.68 20.83
C SER A 41 19.81 19.93 19.87
N LEU A 42 19.20 18.84 20.35
CA LEU A 42 18.15 18.07 19.65
C LEU A 42 16.89 18.88 19.27
N VAL A 43 16.74 20.12 19.76
CA VAL A 43 15.59 20.99 19.48
C VAL A 43 16.01 22.22 18.68
N THR A 44 17.17 22.80 19.00
CA THR A 44 17.67 24.04 18.40
C THR A 44 18.20 23.83 16.99
N GLU A 45 18.90 22.73 16.74
CA GLU A 45 19.45 22.34 15.43
C GLU A 45 18.67 21.15 14.82
N GLY A 46 17.58 20.74 15.48
CA GLY A 46 16.89 19.49 15.15
C GLY A 46 16.11 19.51 13.85
N ALA A 47 16.08 18.36 13.17
CA ALA A 47 15.44 18.13 11.89
C ALA A 47 13.91 18.40 11.86
N CYS A 48 13.27 18.55 13.01
CA CYS A 48 11.86 18.93 13.09
C CYS A 48 11.59 20.43 12.91
N GLY A 49 12.63 21.26 13.01
CA GLY A 49 12.57 22.70 12.72
C GLY A 49 11.90 23.54 13.82
N TYR A 50 11.90 23.08 15.07
CA TYR A 50 11.34 23.82 16.20
C TYR A 50 12.22 25.00 16.66
N GLY A 51 13.55 24.87 16.59
CA GLY A 51 14.46 25.97 16.89
C GLY A 51 14.45 26.44 18.35
N ASP A 52 15.18 27.52 18.63
CA ASP A 52 15.46 28.03 19.99
C ASP A 52 14.21 28.37 20.80
N LEU A 53 13.16 28.88 20.14
CA LEU A 53 11.90 29.28 20.77
C LEU A 53 11.18 28.11 21.48
N HIS A 54 11.54 26.87 21.16
CA HIS A 54 10.92 25.68 21.69
C HIS A 54 11.84 24.87 22.60
N LYS A 55 13.05 25.38 22.89
CA LYS A 55 14.05 24.74 23.76
C LYS A 55 13.50 24.51 25.18
N GLU A 56 12.78 25.47 25.74
CA GLU A 56 12.16 25.32 27.07
C GLU A 56 10.95 24.37 27.06
N SER A 57 10.17 24.33 25.96
CA SER A 57 8.96 23.50 25.88
C SER A 57 9.22 22.04 25.52
N TYR A 58 10.25 21.77 24.72
CA TYR A 58 10.54 20.43 24.19
C TYR A 58 11.92 19.89 24.58
N GLY A 59 12.86 20.74 25.01
CA GLY A 59 14.27 20.38 25.14
C GLY A 59 14.64 19.50 26.32
N LYS A 60 13.83 19.48 27.40
CA LYS A 60 14.13 18.65 28.57
C LYS A 60 13.91 17.16 28.30
N HIS A 61 12.79 16.82 27.66
CA HIS A 61 12.40 15.46 27.33
C HIS A 61 12.21 15.31 25.82
N SER A 62 13.33 15.39 25.08
CA SER A 62 13.36 15.24 23.63
C SER A 62 14.05 13.95 23.18
N ALA A 63 13.77 13.54 21.94
CA ALA A 63 14.50 12.48 21.26
C ALA A 63 14.65 12.75 19.76
N GLY A 64 15.81 12.38 19.24
CA GLY A 64 16.05 12.11 17.83
C GLY A 64 15.69 10.66 17.50
N LEU A 65 15.07 10.42 16.34
CA LEU A 65 14.66 9.08 15.92
C LEU A 65 15.52 8.57 14.76
N SER A 66 15.84 7.27 14.75
CA SER A 66 16.49 6.64 13.59
C SER A 66 15.64 6.68 12.33
N THR A 67 16.24 6.37 11.19
CA THR A 67 15.54 6.34 9.89
C THR A 67 14.28 5.47 9.89
N MET A 68 14.29 4.36 10.64
CA MET A 68 13.13 3.48 10.79
C MET A 68 11.92 4.14 11.44
N LEU A 69 12.15 5.04 12.39
CA LEU A 69 11.09 5.63 13.21
C LEU A 69 10.74 7.07 12.79
N PHE A 70 11.69 7.80 12.21
CA PHE A 70 11.54 9.24 11.90
C PHE A 70 10.58 9.54 10.74
N ASN A 71 10.35 8.58 9.84
CA ASN A 71 9.40 8.67 8.71
C ASN A 71 9.44 10.02 7.95
N ARG A 72 10.63 10.45 7.52
CA ARG A 72 10.87 11.72 6.80
C ARG A 72 10.31 12.97 7.51
N GLY A 73 10.29 12.95 8.85
CA GLY A 73 9.84 14.08 9.67
C GLY A 73 8.33 14.19 9.84
N SER A 74 7.53 13.23 9.32
CA SER A 74 6.08 13.21 9.58
C SER A 74 5.79 13.11 11.07
N ILE A 75 6.67 12.42 11.80
CA ILE A 75 6.51 12.11 13.22
C ILE A 75 6.98 13.20 14.17
N CYS A 76 7.52 14.29 13.63
CA CYS A 76 8.00 15.41 14.43
C CYS A 76 6.92 15.95 15.37
N GLY A 77 7.24 16.06 16.66
CA GLY A 77 6.33 16.51 17.71
C GLY A 77 5.58 15.40 18.43
N ALA A 78 5.63 14.16 17.94
CA ALA A 78 4.95 13.04 18.57
C ALA A 78 5.59 12.62 19.89
N CYS A 79 4.79 11.98 20.75
CA CYS A 79 5.22 11.58 22.09
C CYS A 79 5.31 10.06 22.24
N TYR A 80 6.43 9.62 22.82
CA TYR A 80 6.70 8.21 23.11
C TYR A 80 6.97 8.04 24.59
N GLU A 81 6.33 7.03 25.19
CA GLU A 81 6.71 6.53 26.50
C GLU A 81 7.77 5.45 26.31
N ILE A 82 8.90 5.59 26.99
CA ILE A 82 10.09 4.74 26.83
C ILE A 82 10.54 4.23 28.20
N ARG A 83 10.91 2.95 28.30
CA ARG A 83 11.50 2.36 29.51
C ARG A 83 12.70 1.49 29.17
N CYS A 84 13.72 1.51 30.03
CA CYS A 84 14.87 0.63 29.92
C CYS A 84 14.50 -0.80 30.38
N VAL A 85 14.86 -1.79 29.59
CA VAL A 85 14.57 -3.21 29.86
C VAL A 85 15.82 -4.07 29.71
N ASP A 86 15.76 -5.31 30.18
CA ASP A 86 16.72 -6.37 29.87
C ASP A 86 18.19 -6.04 30.24
N HIS A 87 18.46 -5.09 31.17
CA HIS A 87 19.82 -4.75 31.59
C HIS A 87 19.97 -4.27 33.06
N ILE A 88 20.32 -5.18 33.97
CA ILE A 88 20.40 -4.92 35.43
C ILE A 88 21.43 -3.86 35.86
N LEU A 89 22.55 -3.74 35.13
CA LEU A 89 23.61 -2.79 35.48
C LEU A 89 23.33 -1.35 35.04
N TRP A 90 22.59 -1.17 33.95
CA TRP A 90 22.42 0.10 33.25
C TRP A 90 21.04 0.71 33.45
N CYS A 91 19.98 -0.12 33.47
CA CYS A 91 18.64 0.38 33.75
C CYS A 91 18.51 0.86 35.20
N VAL A 92 17.71 1.91 35.41
CA VAL A 92 17.35 2.37 36.75
C VAL A 92 16.45 1.33 37.44
N MET A 93 16.64 1.13 38.74
CA MET A 93 15.90 0.16 39.54
C MET A 93 14.39 0.43 39.46
N GLY A 94 13.60 -0.61 39.20
CA GLY A 94 12.15 -0.51 39.00
C GLY A 94 11.72 -0.26 37.56
N SER A 95 12.66 -0.10 36.61
CA SER A 95 12.39 0.16 35.19
C SER A 95 11.36 1.28 34.96
N PRO A 96 11.59 2.48 35.51
CA PRO A 96 10.71 3.63 35.28
C PRO A 96 10.62 3.95 33.78
N SER A 97 9.53 4.61 33.39
CA SER A 97 9.33 5.13 32.04
C SER A 97 9.42 6.65 32.01
N VAL A 98 9.80 7.19 30.86
CA VAL A 98 9.82 8.63 30.58
C VAL A 98 9.07 8.89 29.27
N VAL A 99 8.34 10.00 29.21
CA VAL A 99 7.68 10.46 27.98
C VAL A 99 8.59 11.47 27.28
N VAL A 100 8.95 11.20 26.03
CA VAL A 100 9.79 12.08 25.20
C VAL A 100 9.02 12.61 24.00
N THR A 101 9.38 13.80 23.56
CA THR A 101 8.89 14.43 22.32
C THR A 101 9.90 14.24 21.20
N VAL A 102 9.45 13.86 20.02
CA VAL A 102 10.33 13.80 18.85
C VAL A 102 10.64 15.20 18.36
N THR A 103 11.92 15.56 18.36
CA THR A 103 12.38 16.89 17.93
C THR A 103 13.49 16.83 16.89
N ASP A 104 14.06 15.65 16.67
CA ASP A 104 15.20 15.49 15.77
C ASP A 104 15.19 14.17 14.99
N PHE A 105 16.09 14.11 14.02
CA PHE A 105 16.44 12.93 13.26
C PHE A 105 17.83 12.46 13.70
N CYS A 106 17.92 11.23 14.21
CA CYS A 106 19.21 10.60 14.41
C CYS A 106 19.74 10.09 13.06
N ALA A 107 20.71 10.81 12.49
CA ALA A 107 21.26 10.50 11.19
C ALA A 107 22.06 9.17 11.20
N PRO A 108 21.90 8.30 10.18
CA PRO A 108 22.67 7.08 10.08
C PRO A 108 24.14 7.38 9.77
N ASN A 109 25.03 6.59 10.35
CA ASN A 109 26.46 6.58 10.07
C ASN A 109 26.88 5.20 9.56
N TYR A 110 26.78 4.99 8.25
CA TYR A 110 27.10 3.71 7.59
C TYR A 110 28.60 3.37 7.56
N GLY A 111 29.47 4.31 7.94
CA GLY A 111 30.91 4.06 8.07
C GLY A 111 31.29 3.31 9.35
N LEU A 112 30.34 3.14 10.27
CA LEU A 112 30.53 2.49 11.57
C LEU A 112 29.57 1.31 11.74
N SER A 113 30.01 0.29 12.49
CA SER A 113 29.16 -0.87 12.77
C SER A 113 28.00 -0.51 13.71
N VAL A 114 26.93 -1.30 13.66
CA VAL A 114 25.74 -1.11 14.51
C VAL A 114 26.04 -1.23 16.01
N ASP A 115 27.17 -1.81 16.38
CA ASP A 115 27.61 -1.99 17.77
C ASP A 115 28.70 -0.98 18.18
N TYR A 116 29.08 -0.07 17.28
CA TYR A 116 30.15 0.89 17.54
C TYR A 116 29.93 2.21 16.79
N GLY A 117 28.84 2.92 17.12
CA GLY A 117 28.55 4.27 16.59
C GLY A 117 27.54 4.32 15.44
N GLY A 118 27.22 3.19 14.81
CA GLY A 118 26.19 3.06 13.78
C GLY A 118 24.77 2.82 14.32
N TRP A 119 24.42 3.39 15.48
CA TRP A 119 23.20 3.05 16.24
C TRP A 119 21.89 3.37 15.50
N CYS A 120 21.92 4.40 14.66
CA CYS A 120 20.76 4.89 13.91
C CYS A 120 20.68 4.34 12.48
N ASN A 121 21.59 3.42 12.13
CA ASN A 121 21.60 2.77 10.82
C ASN A 121 20.34 1.91 10.63
N PHE A 122 19.79 1.95 9.42
CA PHE A 122 18.73 1.04 9.00
C PHE A 122 19.21 -0.43 9.11
N PRO A 123 18.39 -1.40 9.57
CA PRO A 123 16.96 -1.32 9.91
C PRO A 123 16.67 -1.15 11.42
N ARG A 124 17.57 -0.54 12.20
CA ARG A 124 17.42 -0.49 13.66
C ARG A 124 16.43 0.60 14.12
N GLU A 125 15.47 0.22 14.95
CA GLU A 125 14.65 1.17 15.73
C GLU A 125 15.48 1.72 16.90
N HIS A 126 15.75 3.03 16.87
CA HIS A 126 16.63 3.67 17.84
C HIS A 126 16.18 5.09 18.23
N PHE A 127 16.41 5.44 19.51
CA PHE A 127 16.13 6.74 20.12
C PHE A 127 17.44 7.38 20.61
N GLU A 128 17.81 8.53 20.06
CA GLU A 128 18.84 9.39 20.63
C GLU A 128 18.17 10.39 21.57
N MET A 129 18.20 10.11 22.87
CA MET A 129 17.44 10.87 23.86
C MET A 129 18.22 12.08 24.39
N SER A 130 17.52 13.08 24.91
CA SER A 130 18.15 14.09 25.75
C SER A 130 18.80 13.41 26.96
N LYS A 131 19.95 13.94 27.40
CA LYS A 131 20.67 13.41 28.58
C LYS A 131 19.78 13.35 29.83
N THR A 132 18.89 14.32 29.98
CA THR A 132 17.94 14.41 31.10
C THR A 132 16.87 13.31 31.02
N ALA A 133 16.30 13.05 29.84
CA ALA A 133 15.33 11.96 29.67
C ALA A 133 15.99 10.58 29.81
N PHE A 134 17.20 10.40 29.28
CA PHE A 134 17.93 9.15 29.39
C PHE A 134 18.25 8.80 30.85
N ALA A 135 18.65 9.80 31.64
CA ALA A 135 19.00 9.63 33.06
C ALA A 135 17.82 9.13 33.93
N GLU A 136 16.57 9.32 33.50
CA GLU A 136 15.40 8.81 34.21
C GLU A 136 15.24 7.30 34.06
N ILE A 137 15.71 6.71 32.95
CA ILE A 137 15.52 5.29 32.64
C ILE A 137 16.81 4.47 32.71
N ALA A 138 17.97 5.10 32.51
CA ALA A 138 19.27 4.44 32.46
C ALA A 138 20.41 5.31 33.00
N LYS A 139 21.51 4.67 33.43
CA LYS A 139 22.71 5.36 33.91
C LYS A 139 23.48 5.96 32.73
N ASN A 140 23.84 7.24 32.81
CA ASN A 140 24.62 8.00 31.81
C ASN A 140 26.06 7.48 31.54
N LYS A 141 26.42 6.30 32.05
CA LYS A 141 27.67 5.58 31.75
C LYS A 141 27.49 4.48 30.70
N ALA A 142 26.25 4.15 30.34
CA ALA A 142 25.95 3.17 29.30
C ALA A 142 25.99 3.84 27.92
N ASP A 143 26.75 3.26 26.97
CA ASP A 143 26.79 3.78 25.60
C ASP A 143 25.46 3.54 24.86
N ILE A 144 24.82 2.39 25.11
CA ILE A 144 23.52 2.02 24.54
C ILE A 144 22.76 1.12 25.51
N VAL A 145 21.44 1.27 25.59
CA VAL A 145 20.57 0.38 26.38
C VAL A 145 19.41 -0.19 25.55
N PRO A 146 18.98 -1.43 25.82
CA PRO A 146 17.72 -1.93 25.29
C PRO A 146 16.55 -1.23 25.96
N VAL A 147 15.58 -0.81 25.15
CA VAL A 147 14.38 -0.13 25.63
C VAL A 147 13.12 -0.77 25.08
N GLN A 148 12.02 -0.57 25.79
CA GLN A 148 10.69 -0.73 25.24
C GLN A 148 10.04 0.64 25.08
N TYR A 149 9.25 0.81 24.03
CA TYR A 149 8.55 2.05 23.76
C TYR A 149 7.12 1.83 23.25
N ARG A 150 6.28 2.86 23.39
CA ARG A 150 4.93 2.93 22.81
C ARG A 150 4.51 4.38 22.58
N ARG A 151 3.54 4.64 21.70
CA ARG A 151 2.99 5.99 21.53
C ARG A 151 2.06 6.35 22.67
N VAL A 152 2.13 7.60 23.10
CA VAL A 152 1.28 8.15 24.16
C VAL A 152 0.81 9.56 23.80
N LYS A 153 -0.22 10.03 24.51
CA LYS A 153 -0.69 11.39 24.31
C LYS A 153 0.36 12.41 24.76
N CYS A 154 0.64 13.40 23.93
CA CYS A 154 1.37 14.60 24.30
C CYS A 154 0.50 15.50 25.19
N GLU A 155 0.87 15.64 26.45
CA GLU A 155 0.27 16.62 27.35
C GLU A 155 0.82 18.02 27.02
N ARG A 156 -0.02 18.89 26.44
CA ARG A 156 0.33 20.26 26.04
C ARG A 156 -0.70 21.25 26.59
N SER A 157 -0.23 22.40 27.04
CA SER A 157 -1.04 23.54 27.49
C SER A 157 -0.80 24.76 26.59
N GLY A 158 -1.77 25.67 26.52
CA GLY A 158 -1.64 26.89 25.71
C GLY A 158 -1.94 26.75 24.21
N GLY A 159 -2.49 25.61 23.78
CA GLY A 159 -2.98 25.40 22.41
C GLY A 159 -1.91 25.27 21.33
N MET A 160 -2.32 24.86 20.14
CA MET A 160 -1.44 24.76 18.97
C MET A 160 -0.89 26.14 18.59
N ARG A 161 0.40 26.21 18.27
CA ARG A 161 1.10 27.43 17.90
C ARG A 161 1.48 27.41 16.43
N PHE A 162 1.41 28.58 15.80
CA PHE A 162 1.76 28.80 14.40
C PHE A 162 2.78 29.93 14.33
N THR A 163 3.96 29.64 13.79
CA THR A 163 5.00 30.64 13.56
C THR A 163 5.15 30.84 12.06
N MET A 164 4.81 32.05 11.61
CA MET A 164 4.71 32.38 10.19
C MET A 164 6.03 32.98 9.68
N SER A 165 6.47 32.57 8.50
CA SER A 165 7.65 33.08 7.80
C SER A 165 7.44 33.09 6.29
N GLY A 166 8.36 33.69 5.53
CA GLY A 166 8.29 33.78 4.07
C GLY A 166 7.86 35.15 3.53
N GLY A 167 7.38 35.18 2.28
CA GLY A 167 7.05 36.39 1.53
C GLY A 167 5.84 36.22 0.60
N SER A 168 5.68 37.13 -0.37
CA SER A 168 4.48 37.19 -1.23
C SER A 168 4.32 36.01 -2.20
N HIS A 169 5.37 35.20 -2.43
CA HIS A 169 5.37 34.08 -3.37
C HIS A 169 5.68 32.73 -2.71
N PHE A 170 6.04 32.74 -1.42
CA PHE A 170 6.36 31.55 -0.64
C PHE A 170 5.95 31.84 0.80
N TYR A 171 4.85 31.22 1.23
CA TYR A 171 4.34 31.39 2.58
C TYR A 171 4.61 30.13 3.40
N GLN A 172 5.31 30.26 4.52
CA GLN A 172 5.70 29.14 5.38
C GLN A 172 5.13 29.30 6.80
N VAL A 173 4.75 28.18 7.39
CA VAL A 173 4.25 28.10 8.77
C VAL A 173 4.91 26.91 9.47
N LEU A 174 5.57 27.18 10.58
CA LEU A 174 5.97 26.16 11.55
C LEU A 174 4.80 25.92 12.50
N ILE A 175 4.39 24.65 12.64
CA ILE A 175 3.36 24.24 13.59
C ILE A 175 4.02 23.59 14.81
N SER A 176 3.69 24.08 15.99
CA SER A 176 4.23 23.59 17.25
C SER A 176 3.17 23.55 18.36
N ASN A 177 3.58 23.08 19.53
CA ASN A 177 2.73 22.83 20.70
C ASN A 177 1.48 21.98 20.43
N VAL A 178 1.65 20.94 19.61
CA VAL A 178 0.56 20.06 19.18
C VAL A 178 0.27 19.03 20.26
N GLY A 179 -0.95 19.05 20.81
CA GLY A 179 -1.44 18.05 21.76
C GLY A 179 -1.89 16.75 21.08
N VAL A 180 -2.67 15.93 21.81
CA VAL A 180 -3.12 14.61 21.34
C VAL A 180 -1.93 13.71 21.08
N ASP A 181 -1.58 13.33 19.85
CA ASP A 181 -0.42 12.48 19.55
C ASP A 181 0.78 13.29 19.03
N GLY A 182 0.66 14.62 18.95
CA GLY A 182 1.73 15.51 18.48
C GLY A 182 1.96 15.51 16.96
N GLU A 183 1.46 14.50 16.24
CA GLU A 183 1.58 14.38 14.78
C GLU A 183 0.48 15.16 14.03
N VAL A 184 0.91 16.04 13.12
CA VAL A 184 0.05 16.78 12.17
C VAL A 184 0.11 16.10 10.82
N ILE A 185 -1.02 15.69 10.26
CA ILE A 185 -1.11 14.92 9.00
C ILE A 185 -1.23 15.85 7.80
N ALA A 186 -2.08 16.88 7.90
CA ALA A 186 -2.34 17.82 6.82
C ALA A 186 -2.71 19.20 7.37
N VAL A 187 -2.41 20.24 6.59
CA VAL A 187 -2.64 21.64 6.94
C VAL A 187 -3.29 22.34 5.75
N LYS A 188 -4.34 23.11 6.01
CA LYS A 188 -4.89 24.09 5.06
C LYS A 188 -4.86 25.47 5.67
N VAL A 189 -4.67 26.47 4.83
CA VAL A 189 -4.70 27.88 5.20
C VAL A 189 -5.73 28.62 4.35
N LYS A 190 -6.42 29.59 4.95
CA LYS A 190 -7.36 30.47 4.26
C LYS A 190 -7.17 31.90 4.71
N GLY A 191 -6.96 32.81 3.75
CA GLY A 191 -7.07 34.25 3.96
C GLY A 191 -8.48 34.77 3.69
N SER A 192 -8.76 36.02 4.05
CA SER A 192 -10.05 36.66 3.79
C SER A 192 -10.43 36.76 2.31
N ARG A 193 -9.44 36.73 1.40
CA ARG A 193 -9.62 36.85 -0.06
C ARG A 193 -9.34 35.54 -0.82
N THR A 194 -9.22 34.41 -0.13
CA THR A 194 -8.91 33.12 -0.74
C THR A 194 -9.89 32.03 -0.33
N GLY A 195 -9.95 30.94 -1.10
CA GLY A 195 -10.47 29.66 -0.61
C GLY A 195 -9.53 29.01 0.41
N TRP A 196 -9.89 27.81 0.87
CA TRP A 196 -8.97 26.96 1.63
C TRP A 196 -7.89 26.41 0.68
N ILE A 197 -6.63 26.68 1.00
CA ILE A 197 -5.47 26.28 0.21
C ILE A 197 -4.71 25.21 1.01
N PRO A 198 -4.50 24.00 0.46
CA PRO A 198 -3.69 22.99 1.11
C PRO A 198 -2.22 23.43 1.16
N MET A 199 -1.54 23.15 2.27
CA MET A 199 -0.12 23.40 2.46
C MET A 199 0.67 22.09 2.33
N ALA A 200 1.83 22.15 1.66
CA ALA A 200 2.75 21.04 1.54
C ALA A 200 3.76 21.06 2.69
N ARG A 201 4.08 19.88 3.25
CA ARG A 201 5.16 19.78 4.25
C ARG A 201 6.49 20.00 3.55
N ASN A 202 7.24 21.01 3.98
CA ASN A 202 8.58 21.30 3.48
C ASN A 202 9.61 20.37 4.14
N TRP A 203 9.79 20.50 5.45
CA TRP A 203 10.59 19.60 6.29
C TRP A 203 10.07 19.64 7.73
N GLY A 204 10.19 18.54 8.48
CA GLY A 204 9.73 18.49 9.87
C GLY A 204 8.28 18.97 10.03
N GLN A 205 8.05 19.97 10.90
CA GLN A 205 6.76 20.65 11.03
C GLN A 205 6.67 22.03 10.34
N ASN A 206 7.54 22.28 9.35
CA ASN A 206 7.45 23.44 8.47
C ASN A 206 6.58 23.11 7.26
N TRP A 207 5.50 23.86 7.08
CA TRP A 207 4.52 23.73 6.00
C TRP A 207 4.56 24.95 5.10
N HIS A 208 4.34 24.79 3.80
CA HIS A 208 4.38 25.90 2.85
C HIS A 208 3.27 25.87 1.81
N CYS A 209 2.97 27.02 1.22
CA CYS A 209 2.17 27.17 0.02
C CYS A 209 2.55 28.44 -0.75
N ASN A 210 2.27 28.47 -2.05
CA ASN A 210 2.57 29.61 -2.92
C ASN A 210 1.31 30.47 -3.09
N ALA A 211 0.98 31.26 -2.08
CA ALA A 211 -0.16 32.17 -2.09
C ALA A 211 0.13 33.47 -1.32
N ASN A 212 -0.41 34.58 -1.81
CA ASN A 212 -0.21 35.89 -1.19
C ASN A 212 -1.26 36.17 -0.11
N PHE A 213 -0.83 36.16 1.15
CA PHE A 213 -1.67 36.45 2.31
C PHE A 213 -1.38 37.80 2.97
N GLN A 214 -0.63 38.70 2.31
CA GLN A 214 -0.31 40.00 2.88
C GLN A 214 -1.57 40.77 3.29
N ASN A 215 -1.56 41.26 4.53
CA ASN A 215 -2.64 42.03 5.16
C ASN A 215 -3.99 41.28 5.19
N GLN A 216 -3.97 39.95 5.33
CA GLN A 216 -5.18 39.15 5.49
C GLN A 216 -5.19 38.45 6.86
N PRO A 217 -6.32 38.42 7.57
CA PRO A 217 -6.49 37.48 8.68
C PRO A 217 -6.46 36.05 8.13
N LEU A 218 -5.81 35.15 8.88
CA LEU A 218 -5.62 33.76 8.48
C LEU A 218 -6.42 32.81 9.35
N SER A 219 -6.97 31.79 8.72
CA SER A 219 -7.57 30.61 9.36
C SER A 219 -6.78 29.38 8.96
N PHE A 220 -6.56 28.48 9.92
CA PHE A 220 -5.90 27.19 9.70
C PHE A 220 -6.84 26.03 10.01
N GLU A 221 -6.85 25.04 9.14
CA GLU A 221 -7.50 23.74 9.37
C GLU A 221 -6.40 22.69 9.42
N ASN A 222 -6.26 22.02 10.57
CA ASN A 222 -5.19 21.06 10.82
C ASN A 222 -5.79 19.69 11.09
N LEU A 223 -5.38 18.70 10.31
CA LEU A 223 -5.72 17.30 10.54
C LEU A 223 -4.68 16.70 11.49
N LEU A 224 -5.11 16.34 12.69
CA LEU A 224 -4.25 15.71 13.70
C LEU A 224 -4.38 14.20 13.68
N PHE A 225 -3.27 13.51 13.97
CA PHE A 225 -3.28 12.08 14.18
C PHE A 225 -4.13 11.72 15.41
N ARG A 226 -5.09 10.79 15.22
CA ARG A 226 -5.75 10.09 16.34
C ARG A 226 -5.37 8.62 16.29
N PRO A 227 -4.90 8.02 17.41
CA PRO A 227 -4.62 6.58 17.48
C PRO A 227 -5.83 5.72 17.05
N GLU A 228 -7.04 6.19 17.33
CA GLU A 228 -8.31 5.56 16.93
C GLU A 228 -8.52 5.54 15.40
N THR A 229 -7.97 6.52 14.67
CA THR A 229 -8.08 6.59 13.19
C THR A 229 -7.08 5.72 12.43
N MET A 230 -6.06 5.18 13.14
CA MET A 230 -5.11 4.19 12.62
C MET A 230 -5.48 2.74 12.95
N ALA A 231 -6.51 2.51 13.75
CA ALA A 231 -6.98 1.16 14.02
C ALA A 231 -7.63 0.51 12.78
N VAL A 232 -8.04 1.30 11.78
CA VAL A 232 -8.72 0.78 10.59
C VAL A 232 -7.93 1.17 9.32
N ARG A 233 -7.19 0.19 8.77
CA ARG A 233 -6.44 0.29 7.50
C ARG A 233 -7.34 0.35 6.26
N PHE A 234 -8.64 0.21 6.47
CA PHE A 234 -9.71 0.23 5.47
C PHE A 234 -10.82 1.17 5.92
N PHE A 235 -11.63 1.63 4.99
CA PHE A 235 -12.91 2.25 5.29
C PHE A 235 -13.91 1.15 5.65
N GLN A 236 -14.77 1.40 6.64
CA GLN A 236 -15.92 0.50 6.83
C GLN A 236 -16.71 0.47 5.54
N ASN A 237 -17.04 -0.73 5.04
CA ASN A 237 -17.74 -0.91 3.78
C ASN A 237 -19.16 -0.32 3.92
N PRO A 238 -19.48 0.82 3.27
CA PRO A 238 -20.79 1.46 3.40
C PRO A 238 -21.79 0.93 2.36
N MET A 239 -21.36 0.03 1.48
CA MET A 239 -22.14 -0.42 0.32
C MET A 239 -23.12 -1.51 0.76
N PRO A 240 -24.39 -1.47 0.30
CA PRO A 240 -25.37 -2.48 0.66
C PRO A 240 -24.97 -3.87 0.16
N GLU A 241 -25.51 -4.92 0.78
CA GLU A 241 -25.36 -6.27 0.26
C GLU A 241 -26.13 -6.43 -1.06
N PHE A 242 -25.68 -7.38 -1.87
CA PHE A 242 -26.37 -7.72 -3.11
C PHE A 242 -27.77 -8.29 -2.82
N VAL A 243 -28.78 -7.77 -3.51
CA VAL A 243 -30.15 -8.28 -3.48
C VAL A 243 -30.47 -8.85 -4.86
N PRO A 244 -30.77 -10.17 -5.00
CA PRO A 244 -31.22 -10.75 -6.25
C PRO A 244 -32.52 -10.10 -6.72
N GLU A 245 -32.64 -9.83 -8.03
CA GLU A 245 -33.85 -9.25 -8.64
C GLU A 245 -35.03 -10.24 -8.54
N ALA A 246 -35.73 -10.24 -7.40
CA ALA A 246 -36.95 -11.00 -7.15
C ALA A 246 -38.02 -10.17 -6.40
N THR A 247 -38.03 -8.85 -6.61
CA THR A 247 -39.15 -7.99 -6.26
C THR A 247 -39.20 -6.86 -7.28
N PRO A 248 -40.25 -6.75 -8.11
CA PRO A 248 -40.44 -5.57 -8.93
C PRO A 248 -40.73 -4.41 -8.00
N SER A 249 -39.72 -3.60 -7.71
CA SER A 249 -39.93 -2.25 -7.20
C SER A 249 -40.73 -1.50 -8.25
N THR A 250 -41.84 -0.88 -7.85
CA THR A 250 -42.62 -0.02 -8.76
C THR A 250 -41.71 1.07 -9.35
N PRO A 251 -41.99 1.60 -10.56
CA PRO A 251 -41.22 2.71 -11.14
C PRO A 251 -41.02 3.87 -10.17
N GLN A 252 -42.00 4.07 -9.27
CA GLN A 252 -42.03 5.08 -8.22
C GLN A 252 -41.01 4.80 -7.08
N GLU A 253 -40.81 3.55 -6.67
CA GLU A 253 -39.79 3.15 -5.68
C GLU A 253 -38.36 3.24 -6.25
N GLN A 254 -38.19 3.00 -7.55
CA GLN A 254 -36.91 3.24 -8.24
C GLN A 254 -36.61 4.73 -8.33
N GLU A 255 -37.61 5.56 -8.64
CA GLU A 255 -37.50 7.02 -8.63
C GLU A 255 -37.22 7.59 -7.23
N GLU A 256 -37.84 7.06 -6.17
CA GLU A 256 -37.59 7.46 -4.78
C GLU A 256 -36.17 7.09 -4.30
N ALA A 257 -35.67 5.90 -4.64
CA ALA A 257 -34.28 5.52 -4.34
C ALA A 257 -33.25 6.40 -5.10
N LEU A 258 -33.57 6.79 -6.34
CA LEU A 258 -32.74 7.68 -7.16
C LEU A 258 -32.79 9.16 -6.72
N THR A 259 -33.85 9.58 -6.03
CA THR A 259 -34.04 10.96 -5.55
C THR A 259 -33.48 11.19 -4.14
N VAL A 260 -33.47 10.17 -3.27
CA VAL A 260 -33.05 10.30 -1.85
C VAL A 260 -31.62 9.80 -1.55
N GLY A 261 -31.02 8.96 -2.41
CA GLY A 261 -29.68 8.38 -2.18
C GLY A 261 -28.49 9.34 -2.41
N ASP A 262 -27.37 9.10 -1.72
CA ASP A 262 -26.10 9.78 -1.97
C ASP A 262 -25.53 9.42 -3.37
N SER A 263 -24.49 10.14 -3.84
CA SER A 263 -23.94 9.93 -5.19
C SER A 263 -23.43 8.51 -5.43
N LEU A 264 -22.89 7.86 -4.40
CA LEU A 264 -22.44 6.46 -4.46
C LEU A 264 -23.62 5.50 -4.64
N THR A 265 -24.72 5.70 -3.89
CA THR A 265 -25.93 4.87 -3.98
C THR A 265 -26.53 4.94 -5.38
N LYS A 266 -26.53 6.13 -6.01
CA LYS A 266 -26.99 6.31 -7.40
C LYS A 266 -26.11 5.55 -8.40
N LEU A 267 -24.79 5.50 -8.20
CA LEU A 267 -23.88 4.70 -9.04
C LEU A 267 -24.11 3.19 -8.86
N LEU A 268 -24.37 2.74 -7.63
CA LEU A 268 -24.63 1.33 -7.33
C LEU A 268 -25.96 0.85 -7.92
N ALA A 269 -26.99 1.71 -7.94
CA ALA A 269 -28.29 1.42 -8.56
C ALA A 269 -28.25 1.47 -10.10
N MET A 270 -27.25 2.12 -10.69
CA MET A 270 -27.14 2.26 -12.14
C MET A 270 -27.02 0.88 -12.83
N PRO A 271 -27.78 0.62 -13.91
CA PRO A 271 -27.60 -0.59 -14.71
C PRO A 271 -26.15 -0.72 -15.22
N TYR A 272 -25.70 -1.95 -15.46
CA TYR A 272 -24.27 -2.19 -15.75
C TYR A 272 -23.79 -1.48 -17.02
N ALA A 273 -24.57 -1.51 -18.11
CA ALA A 273 -24.18 -0.91 -19.40
C ALA A 273 -23.91 0.62 -19.35
N PRO A 274 -24.81 1.47 -18.80
CA PRO A 274 -24.49 2.89 -18.64
C PRO A 274 -23.37 3.15 -17.64
N LEU A 275 -23.22 2.30 -16.61
CA LEU A 275 -22.10 2.41 -15.66
C LEU A 275 -20.77 2.09 -16.32
N SER A 276 -20.68 1.03 -17.13
CA SER A 276 -19.46 0.64 -17.83
C SER A 276 -19.00 1.73 -18.79
N GLU A 277 -19.93 2.40 -19.47
CA GLU A 277 -19.59 3.58 -20.29
C GLU A 277 -19.08 4.76 -19.46
N ARG A 278 -19.63 4.97 -18.26
CA ARG A 278 -19.14 6.01 -17.34
C ARG A 278 -17.74 5.68 -16.82
N LEU A 279 -17.48 4.43 -16.46
CA LEU A 279 -16.17 3.95 -16.04
C LEU A 279 -15.16 4.09 -17.18
N LYS A 280 -15.54 3.70 -18.40
CA LYS A 280 -14.72 3.88 -19.61
C LYS A 280 -14.29 5.33 -19.81
N ARG A 281 -15.22 6.29 -19.77
CA ARG A 281 -14.89 7.71 -19.89
C ARG A 281 -13.91 8.17 -18.81
N ALA A 282 -14.20 7.85 -17.55
CA ALA A 282 -13.32 8.20 -16.44
C ALA A 282 -11.92 7.56 -16.58
N ALA A 283 -11.83 6.34 -17.10
CA ALA A 283 -10.56 5.67 -17.34
C ALA A 283 -9.76 6.37 -18.43
N LEU A 284 -10.40 6.81 -19.52
CA LEU A 284 -9.75 7.53 -20.60
C LEU A 284 -9.25 8.91 -20.14
N ASP A 285 -10.03 9.64 -19.35
CA ASP A 285 -9.62 10.92 -18.77
C ASP A 285 -8.41 10.76 -17.82
N LEU A 286 -8.44 9.72 -16.99
CA LEU A 286 -7.30 9.37 -16.12
C LEU A 286 -6.07 8.98 -16.95
N LYS A 287 -6.25 8.17 -18.00
CA LYS A 287 -5.16 7.74 -18.90
C LYS A 287 -4.44 8.94 -19.50
N GLU A 288 -5.17 9.95 -19.99
CA GLU A 288 -4.56 11.19 -20.51
C GLU A 288 -3.74 11.90 -19.43
N THR A 289 -4.29 12.03 -18.21
CA THR A 289 -3.56 12.63 -17.08
C THR A 289 -2.28 11.86 -16.76
N ILE A 290 -2.34 10.52 -16.72
CA ILE A 290 -1.20 9.65 -16.43
C ILE A 290 -0.13 9.78 -17.51
N VAL A 291 -0.52 9.78 -18.79
CA VAL A 291 0.42 9.98 -19.91
C VAL A 291 1.11 11.34 -19.81
N ILE A 292 0.36 12.41 -19.53
CA ILE A 292 0.94 13.75 -19.37
C ILE A 292 1.97 13.74 -18.23
N GLU A 293 1.63 13.18 -17.08
CA GLU A 293 2.47 13.24 -15.88
C GLU A 293 3.71 12.32 -15.97
N THR A 294 3.59 11.15 -16.60
CA THR A 294 4.66 10.15 -16.66
C THR A 294 5.53 10.25 -17.91
N TRP A 295 4.99 10.76 -19.02
CA TRP A 295 5.70 10.83 -20.30
C TRP A 295 5.86 12.26 -20.84
N GLY A 296 4.85 13.11 -20.66
CA GLY A 296 4.87 14.50 -21.14
C GLY A 296 5.75 15.43 -20.30
N VAL A 297 5.38 15.64 -19.03
CA VAL A 297 6.01 16.59 -18.10
C VAL A 297 7.41 16.14 -17.67
N SER A 298 7.63 14.83 -17.55
CA SER A 298 8.95 14.25 -17.22
C SER A 298 10.00 14.48 -18.31
N GLY A 299 9.60 15.01 -19.48
CA GLY A 299 10.48 15.26 -20.61
C GLY A 299 11.10 13.97 -21.17
N GLN A 300 10.43 12.82 -20.97
CA GLN A 300 10.92 11.49 -21.35
C GLN A 300 12.24 11.10 -20.66
N LYS A 301 12.52 11.68 -19.48
CA LYS A 301 13.76 11.46 -18.70
C LYS A 301 13.58 10.62 -17.43
N ASP A 302 12.37 10.13 -17.15
CA ASP A 302 12.16 9.28 -15.99
C ASP A 302 12.98 7.99 -16.11
N GLY A 303 13.85 7.74 -15.13
CA GLY A 303 14.77 6.60 -15.12
C GLY A 303 14.14 5.27 -14.70
N ASP A 304 12.89 5.26 -14.21
CA ASP A 304 12.19 4.04 -13.84
C ASP A 304 11.45 3.46 -15.05
N PHE A 305 12.01 2.42 -15.64
CA PHE A 305 11.44 1.70 -16.78
C PHE A 305 10.46 0.59 -16.35
N THR A 306 10.27 0.32 -15.06
CA THR A 306 9.55 -0.87 -14.61
C THR A 306 8.05 -0.80 -14.91
N LEU A 307 7.39 -1.96 -14.96
CA LEU A 307 5.93 -2.03 -15.02
C LEU A 307 5.30 -1.56 -13.69
N TYR A 308 5.98 -1.85 -12.58
CA TYR A 308 5.49 -1.60 -11.23
C TYR A 308 5.24 -0.11 -10.97
N CYS A 309 6.32 0.68 -11.02
CA CYS A 309 6.31 2.11 -10.70
C CYS A 309 6.66 3.01 -11.88
N GLY A 310 7.23 2.44 -12.94
CA GLY A 310 7.80 3.15 -14.07
C GLY A 310 6.88 3.35 -15.27
N VAL A 311 7.47 3.88 -16.33
CA VAL A 311 6.78 4.24 -17.57
C VAL A 311 6.31 3.04 -18.41
N LEU A 312 6.87 1.85 -18.20
CA LEU A 312 6.31 0.63 -18.81
C LEU A 312 4.91 0.32 -18.26
N GLY A 313 4.62 0.70 -17.02
CA GLY A 313 3.27 0.67 -16.46
C GLY A 313 2.28 1.55 -17.26
N THR A 314 2.72 2.74 -17.69
CA THR A 314 1.97 3.62 -18.59
C THR A 314 1.78 2.98 -19.96
N ALA A 315 2.82 2.36 -20.53
CA ALA A 315 2.71 1.63 -21.79
C ALA A 315 1.70 0.48 -21.70
N PHE A 316 1.69 -0.26 -20.60
CA PHE A 316 0.75 -1.37 -20.40
C PHE A 316 -0.70 -0.89 -20.26
N LEU A 317 -0.93 0.26 -19.61
CA LEU A 317 -2.24 0.93 -19.59
C LEU A 317 -2.68 1.37 -20.99
N LEU A 318 -1.76 1.89 -21.81
CA LEU A 318 -2.05 2.28 -23.19
C LEU A 318 -2.39 1.07 -24.07
N LEU A 319 -1.69 -0.05 -23.91
CA LEU A 319 -2.05 -1.30 -24.59
C LEU A 319 -3.47 -1.72 -24.20
N LYS A 320 -3.80 -1.68 -22.91
CA LYS A 320 -5.15 -1.99 -22.44
C LYS A 320 -6.21 -1.05 -23.03
N SER A 321 -5.92 0.24 -23.08
CA SER A 321 -6.79 1.23 -23.73
C SER A 321 -6.99 0.91 -25.20
N TYR A 322 -5.94 0.54 -25.93
CA TYR A 322 -6.03 0.11 -27.33
C TYR A 322 -6.88 -1.16 -27.49
N GLU A 323 -6.73 -2.16 -26.63
CA GLU A 323 -7.54 -3.39 -26.70
C GLU A 323 -9.04 -3.11 -26.57
N VAL A 324 -9.40 -2.14 -25.72
CA VAL A 324 -10.78 -1.71 -25.47
C VAL A 324 -11.32 -0.79 -26.56
N THR A 325 -10.52 0.19 -27.02
CA THR A 325 -10.99 1.29 -27.88
C THR A 325 -10.62 1.14 -29.34
N ARG A 326 -9.63 0.30 -29.65
CA ARG A 326 -8.96 0.19 -30.95
C ARG A 326 -8.35 1.51 -31.44
N ASN A 327 -8.02 2.43 -30.53
CA ASN A 327 -7.36 3.69 -30.85
C ASN A 327 -5.90 3.47 -31.25
N GLY A 328 -5.57 3.62 -32.53
CA GLY A 328 -4.22 3.46 -33.05
C GLY A 328 -3.18 4.41 -32.46
N ASN A 329 -3.58 5.58 -31.96
CA ASN A 329 -2.67 6.51 -31.29
C ASN A 329 -2.17 5.97 -29.96
N ASP A 330 -3.02 5.26 -29.21
CA ASP A 330 -2.61 4.62 -27.95
C ASP A 330 -1.57 3.53 -28.22
N LEU A 331 -1.75 2.74 -29.28
CA LEU A 331 -0.78 1.72 -29.69
C LEU A 331 0.56 2.32 -30.15
N SER A 332 0.51 3.40 -30.94
CA SER A 332 1.71 4.12 -31.38
C SER A 332 2.48 4.72 -30.21
N LEU A 333 1.79 5.36 -29.28
CA LEU A 333 2.41 5.92 -28.08
C LEU A 333 2.96 4.82 -27.16
N CYS A 334 2.23 3.72 -26.99
CA CYS A 334 2.70 2.54 -26.28
C CYS A 334 4.05 2.07 -26.85
N SER A 335 4.16 1.90 -28.17
CA SER A 335 5.40 1.51 -28.85
C SER A 335 6.56 2.47 -28.58
N GLN A 336 6.32 3.78 -28.61
CA GLN A 336 7.33 4.80 -28.30
C GLN A 336 7.85 4.68 -26.85
N ILE A 337 6.94 4.51 -25.90
CA ILE A 337 7.31 4.37 -24.48
C ILE A 337 8.09 3.08 -24.26
N VAL A 338 7.67 1.95 -24.86
CA VAL A 338 8.43 0.69 -24.76
C VAL A 338 9.84 0.84 -25.31
N LYS A 339 10.02 1.53 -26.44
CA LYS A 339 11.35 1.80 -27.02
C LYS A 339 12.25 2.58 -26.07
N ALA A 340 11.71 3.55 -25.33
CA ALA A 340 12.47 4.26 -24.31
C ALA A 340 12.78 3.38 -23.09
N CYS A 341 11.83 2.53 -22.67
CA CYS A 341 12.07 1.54 -21.62
C CYS A 341 13.17 0.54 -22.00
N ASP A 342 13.25 0.14 -23.27
CA ASP A 342 14.30 -0.75 -23.76
C ASP A 342 15.67 -0.11 -23.61
N ALA A 343 15.82 1.14 -24.04
CA ALA A 343 17.05 1.90 -23.87
C ALA A 343 17.44 2.07 -22.39
N ALA A 344 16.47 2.39 -21.53
CA ALA A 344 16.70 2.59 -20.09
C ALA A 344 17.03 1.28 -19.34
N SER A 345 16.55 0.12 -19.83
CA SER A 345 16.72 -1.16 -19.16
C SER A 345 17.95 -1.97 -19.60
N LEU A 346 18.79 -1.45 -20.52
CA LEU A 346 19.95 -2.17 -21.07
C LEU A 346 20.95 -2.63 -20.00
N GLY A 347 21.11 -1.85 -18.93
CA GLY A 347 22.00 -2.16 -17.80
C GLY A 347 21.33 -2.85 -16.63
N SER A 348 20.03 -3.15 -16.70
CA SER A 348 19.30 -3.72 -15.56
C SER A 348 19.71 -5.16 -15.28
N ARG A 349 19.75 -5.52 -14.00
CA ARG A 349 19.94 -6.89 -13.52
C ARG A 349 18.62 -7.61 -13.25
N ASP A 350 17.52 -6.89 -13.19
CA ASP A 350 16.19 -7.44 -12.90
C ASP A 350 15.63 -8.12 -14.16
N VAL A 351 15.06 -9.32 -13.97
CA VAL A 351 14.72 -10.23 -15.09
C VAL A 351 13.23 -10.52 -15.22
N THR A 352 12.37 -9.94 -14.38
CA THR A 352 10.93 -10.30 -14.34
C THR A 352 10.08 -9.46 -15.26
N PHE A 353 8.81 -9.85 -15.44
CA PHE A 353 7.83 -9.03 -16.16
C PHE A 353 7.52 -7.70 -15.45
N ILE A 354 7.43 -7.71 -14.12
CA ILE A 354 6.94 -6.54 -13.36
C ILE A 354 8.06 -5.53 -13.10
N CYS A 355 9.26 -6.00 -12.75
CA CYS A 355 10.37 -5.12 -12.34
C CYS A 355 11.59 -5.17 -13.29
N GLY A 356 11.59 -6.06 -14.29
CA GLY A 356 12.79 -6.37 -15.05
C GLY A 356 12.70 -6.20 -16.55
N ARG A 357 13.80 -6.57 -17.21
CA ARG A 357 13.97 -6.47 -18.66
C ARG A 357 13.02 -7.39 -19.42
N ALA A 358 12.59 -8.50 -18.84
CA ALA A 358 11.62 -9.39 -19.47
C ALA A 358 10.28 -8.68 -19.72
N GLY A 359 9.83 -7.81 -18.80
CA GLY A 359 8.62 -7.01 -19.01
C GLY A 359 8.70 -6.13 -20.25
N VAL A 360 9.84 -5.44 -20.41
CA VAL A 360 10.08 -4.55 -21.54
C VAL A 360 10.07 -5.32 -22.86
N CYS A 361 10.85 -6.40 -22.95
CA CYS A 361 10.94 -7.19 -24.17
C CYS A 361 9.61 -7.90 -24.49
N SER A 362 8.95 -8.49 -23.50
CA SER A 362 7.67 -9.17 -23.70
C SER A 362 6.57 -8.22 -24.15
N LEU A 363 6.44 -7.06 -23.50
CA LEU A 363 5.46 -6.05 -23.91
C LEU A 363 5.78 -5.49 -25.30
N GLY A 364 7.05 -5.22 -25.59
CA GLY A 364 7.49 -4.73 -26.90
C GLY A 364 7.17 -5.69 -28.04
N ALA A 365 7.38 -6.98 -27.84
CA ALA A 365 7.02 -8.00 -28.83
C ALA A 365 5.50 -8.01 -29.10
N VAL A 366 4.66 -7.97 -28.06
CA VAL A 366 3.20 -7.97 -28.20
C VAL A 366 2.69 -6.68 -28.86
N VAL A 367 3.23 -5.52 -28.48
CA VAL A 367 2.90 -4.23 -29.09
C VAL A 367 3.29 -4.21 -30.56
N ALA A 368 4.49 -4.69 -30.90
CA ALA A 368 4.96 -4.80 -32.28
C ALA A 368 4.06 -5.73 -33.11
N LYS A 369 3.61 -6.85 -32.54
CA LYS A 369 2.65 -7.76 -33.20
C LYS A 369 1.33 -7.06 -33.51
N HIS A 370 0.78 -6.30 -32.56
CA HIS A 370 -0.45 -5.52 -32.80
C HIS A 370 -0.26 -4.41 -33.83
N ALA A 371 0.94 -3.82 -33.91
CA ALA A 371 1.26 -2.78 -34.88
C ALA A 371 1.56 -3.32 -36.29
N GLY A 372 1.71 -4.65 -36.46
CA GLY A 372 2.17 -5.25 -37.71
C GLY A 372 3.65 -4.96 -38.01
N ASP A 373 4.45 -4.65 -37.00
CA ASP A 373 5.89 -4.36 -37.12
C ASP A 373 6.72 -5.62 -36.84
N ASP A 374 6.92 -6.41 -37.90
CA ASP A 374 7.67 -7.67 -37.81
C ASP A 374 9.17 -7.46 -37.49
N GLU A 375 9.73 -6.29 -37.77
CA GLU A 375 11.13 -5.98 -37.45
C GLU A 375 11.29 -5.79 -35.94
N SER A 376 10.47 -4.91 -35.34
CA SER A 376 10.47 -4.71 -33.89
C SER A 376 10.08 -5.98 -33.14
N LEU A 377 9.14 -6.77 -33.66
CA LEU A 377 8.78 -8.06 -33.08
C LEU A 377 9.99 -9.00 -32.98
N ARG A 378 10.72 -9.19 -34.10
CA ARG A 378 11.94 -10.02 -34.12
C ARG A 378 13.02 -9.46 -33.19
N TYR A 379 13.17 -8.14 -33.15
CA TYR A 379 14.11 -7.49 -32.25
C TYR A 379 13.81 -7.80 -30.78
N TYR A 380 12.58 -7.57 -30.31
CA TYR A 380 12.23 -7.78 -28.91
C TYR A 380 12.29 -9.25 -28.49
N LEU A 381 11.91 -10.19 -29.36
CA LEU A 381 12.10 -11.62 -29.10
C LEU A 381 13.58 -11.98 -28.98
N ALA A 382 14.43 -11.48 -29.87
CA ALA A 382 15.88 -11.68 -29.78
C ALA A 382 16.51 -11.02 -28.54
N GLN A 383 15.96 -9.92 -28.04
CA GLN A 383 16.39 -9.33 -26.76
C GLN A 383 15.92 -10.14 -25.56
N PHE A 384 14.70 -10.69 -25.60
CA PHE A 384 14.18 -11.56 -24.57
C PHE A 384 15.05 -12.82 -24.40
N GLU A 385 15.45 -13.45 -25.51
CA GLU A 385 16.33 -14.63 -25.51
C GLU A 385 17.72 -14.37 -24.90
N LYS A 386 18.18 -13.12 -24.90
CA LYS A 386 19.47 -12.73 -24.30
C LYS A 386 19.42 -12.60 -22.78
N ILE A 387 18.23 -12.59 -22.18
CA ILE A 387 18.08 -12.47 -20.73
C ILE A 387 18.65 -13.72 -20.07
N LYS A 388 19.65 -13.52 -19.21
CA LYS A 388 20.29 -14.60 -18.46
C LYS A 388 19.80 -14.55 -17.02
N LEU A 389 19.31 -15.68 -16.51
CA LEU A 389 18.92 -15.81 -15.12
C LEU A 389 20.16 -16.06 -14.24
N PRO A 390 20.45 -15.17 -13.27
CA PRO A 390 21.49 -15.40 -12.27
C PRO A 390 21.25 -16.69 -11.47
N LYS A 391 22.32 -17.34 -11.01
CA LYS A 391 22.20 -18.59 -10.23
C LYS A 391 21.53 -18.38 -8.87
N ASP A 392 21.74 -17.21 -8.28
CA ASP A 392 21.30 -16.75 -6.96
C ASP A 392 19.98 -15.97 -6.99
N LEU A 393 19.30 -15.94 -8.14
CA LEU A 393 18.00 -15.30 -8.27
C LEU A 393 17.01 -15.88 -7.24
N PRO A 394 16.10 -15.08 -6.65
CA PRO A 394 15.00 -15.62 -5.85
C PRO A 394 13.96 -16.32 -6.74
N ASP A 395 12.92 -16.89 -6.13
CA ASP A 395 11.88 -17.61 -6.85
C ASP A 395 10.56 -16.84 -6.98
N GLU A 396 10.39 -15.71 -6.27
CA GLU A 396 9.12 -14.98 -6.22
C GLU A 396 8.80 -14.12 -7.47
N LEU A 397 7.63 -13.48 -7.49
CA LEU A 397 7.05 -12.92 -8.71
C LEU A 397 7.69 -11.59 -9.14
N LEU A 398 8.10 -10.73 -8.21
CA LEU A 398 8.58 -9.40 -8.55
C LEU A 398 10.02 -9.39 -9.04
N TYR A 399 10.89 -10.24 -8.52
CA TYR A 399 12.32 -10.28 -8.82
C TYR A 399 12.86 -11.67 -9.14
N GLY A 400 12.05 -12.72 -8.97
CA GLY A 400 12.49 -14.11 -9.06
C GLY A 400 12.17 -14.85 -10.36
N ARG A 401 12.49 -16.15 -10.35
CA ARG A 401 12.32 -17.07 -11.49
C ARG A 401 10.88 -17.13 -11.99
N VAL A 402 9.88 -17.14 -11.11
CA VAL A 402 8.48 -17.21 -11.57
C VAL A 402 8.01 -15.90 -12.20
N GLY A 403 8.57 -14.77 -11.80
CA GLY A 403 8.34 -13.48 -12.48
C GLY A 403 8.86 -13.45 -13.92
N PHE A 404 9.94 -14.18 -14.20
CA PHE A 404 10.43 -14.41 -15.56
C PHE A 404 9.56 -15.43 -16.31
N LEU A 405 9.19 -16.55 -15.69
CA LEU A 405 8.30 -17.55 -16.27
C LEU A 405 6.95 -16.94 -16.67
N TRP A 406 6.41 -16.03 -15.87
CA TRP A 406 5.19 -15.28 -16.20
C TRP A 406 5.35 -14.50 -17.51
N ALA A 407 6.51 -13.87 -17.75
CA ALA A 407 6.82 -13.18 -19.01
C ALA A 407 6.86 -14.14 -20.21
N CYS A 408 7.36 -15.38 -20.02
CA CYS A 408 7.32 -16.43 -21.04
C CYS A 408 5.89 -16.84 -21.38
N LEU A 409 5.04 -17.04 -20.37
CA LEU A 409 3.63 -17.36 -20.57
C LEU A 409 2.90 -16.22 -21.29
N PHE A 410 3.17 -14.98 -20.93
CA PHE A 410 2.60 -13.80 -21.58
C PHE A 410 2.93 -13.78 -23.09
N LEU A 411 4.19 -14.03 -23.46
CA LEU A 411 4.59 -14.15 -24.87
C LEU A 411 3.82 -15.29 -25.57
N ASN A 412 3.78 -16.48 -24.98
CA ASN A 412 3.08 -17.63 -25.57
C ASN A 412 1.57 -17.38 -25.72
N LYS A 413 0.96 -16.70 -24.76
CA LYS A 413 -0.46 -16.37 -24.80
C LYS A 413 -0.79 -15.40 -25.93
N HIS A 414 0.02 -14.35 -26.11
CA HIS A 414 -0.29 -13.27 -27.06
C HIS A 414 0.27 -13.49 -28.47
N LEU A 415 1.37 -14.24 -28.62
CA LEU A 415 2.03 -14.47 -29.91
C LEU A 415 1.81 -15.87 -30.48
N GLY A 416 1.32 -16.79 -29.65
CA GLY A 416 1.05 -18.18 -30.02
C GLY A 416 1.90 -19.17 -29.22
N GLN A 417 1.33 -20.36 -28.98
CA GLN A 417 2.00 -21.42 -28.25
C GLN A 417 3.32 -21.81 -28.93
N GLY A 418 4.37 -21.98 -28.12
CA GLY A 418 5.71 -22.32 -28.60
C GLY A 418 6.59 -21.13 -29.00
N THR A 419 6.13 -19.88 -28.85
CA THR A 419 6.98 -18.69 -29.04
C THR A 419 8.21 -18.74 -28.13
N VAL A 420 8.00 -19.06 -26.85
CA VAL A 420 9.03 -19.51 -25.92
C VAL A 420 8.87 -21.03 -25.79
N PRO A 421 9.90 -21.83 -26.15
CA PRO A 421 9.82 -23.29 -26.10
C PRO A 421 9.58 -23.83 -24.69
N SER A 422 8.72 -24.84 -24.55
CA SER A 422 8.45 -25.50 -23.26
C SER A 422 9.70 -26.16 -22.65
N SER A 423 10.64 -26.60 -23.49
CA SER A 423 11.94 -27.12 -23.04
C SER A 423 12.75 -26.09 -22.27
N TYR A 424 12.63 -24.81 -22.63
CA TYR A 424 13.33 -23.72 -21.93
C TYR A 424 12.64 -23.37 -20.60
N THR A 425 11.32 -23.27 -20.59
CA THR A 425 10.57 -23.00 -19.34
C THR A 425 10.67 -24.17 -18.36
N ALA A 426 10.68 -25.42 -18.83
CA ALA A 426 10.84 -26.62 -17.99
C ALA A 426 12.14 -26.59 -17.17
N MET A 427 13.26 -26.12 -17.74
CA MET A 427 14.52 -26.00 -17.00
C MET A 427 14.44 -25.02 -15.82
N VAL A 428 13.67 -23.92 -16.00
CA VAL A 428 13.48 -22.92 -14.93
C VAL A 428 12.51 -23.46 -13.88
N VAL A 429 11.44 -24.16 -14.30
CA VAL A 429 10.49 -24.84 -13.41
C VAL A 429 11.19 -25.88 -12.54
N ASP A 430 12.06 -26.71 -13.12
CA ASP A 430 12.83 -27.72 -12.37
C ASP A 430 13.67 -27.07 -11.25
N GLU A 431 14.28 -25.90 -11.50
CA GLU A 431 15.05 -25.20 -10.46
C GLU A 431 14.15 -24.59 -9.38
N VAL A 432 12.98 -24.03 -9.75
CA VAL A 432 11.99 -23.53 -8.79
C VAL A 432 11.50 -24.67 -7.88
N ILE A 433 11.09 -25.80 -8.47
CA ILE A 433 10.65 -26.98 -7.71
C ILE A 433 11.76 -27.50 -6.79
N LYS A 434 13.00 -27.59 -7.29
CA LYS A 434 14.15 -28.04 -6.51
C LYS A 434 14.48 -27.09 -5.37
N SER A 435 14.40 -25.78 -5.59
CA SER A 435 14.54 -24.75 -4.55
C SER A 435 13.47 -24.92 -3.48
N GLY A 436 12.20 -25.02 -3.90
CA GLY A 436 11.05 -25.19 -3.03
C GLY A 436 11.11 -26.44 -2.15
N ARG A 437 11.47 -27.59 -2.74
CA ARG A 437 11.63 -28.87 -2.03
C ARG A 437 12.79 -28.87 -1.04
N ARG A 438 13.84 -28.08 -1.29
CA ARG A 438 15.02 -27.99 -0.42
C ARG A 438 14.67 -27.35 0.93
N MET A 439 13.78 -26.36 0.91
CA MET A 439 13.34 -25.64 2.11
C MET A 439 12.02 -26.20 2.67
N GLY A 440 11.21 -26.82 1.82
CA GLY A 440 9.96 -27.46 2.18
C GLY A 440 10.15 -28.74 3.01
N ARG A 441 9.05 -29.21 3.62
CA ARG A 441 9.05 -30.44 4.41
C ARG A 441 7.79 -31.25 4.13
N LYS A 442 7.96 -32.48 3.64
CA LYS A 442 6.86 -33.44 3.44
C LYS A 442 6.09 -33.66 4.76
N GLY A 443 4.75 -33.69 4.66
CA GLY A 443 3.85 -33.73 5.83
C GLY A 443 3.60 -32.36 6.50
N ARG A 444 4.22 -31.28 6.02
CA ARG A 444 3.89 -29.88 6.35
C ARG A 444 3.62 -29.10 5.07
N CYS A 445 4.47 -28.12 4.74
CA CYS A 445 4.42 -27.38 3.49
C CYS A 445 5.44 -27.99 2.51
N PRO A 446 5.02 -28.65 1.41
CA PRO A 446 5.92 -29.36 0.50
C PRO A 446 6.92 -28.44 -0.22
N LEU A 447 6.48 -27.24 -0.62
CA LEU A 447 7.32 -26.23 -1.24
C LEU A 447 7.38 -25.00 -0.34
N MET A 448 8.59 -24.54 -0.02
CA MET A 448 8.79 -23.32 0.76
C MET A 448 9.88 -22.47 0.12
N TYR A 449 9.74 -21.16 0.20
CA TYR A 449 10.65 -20.21 -0.43
C TYR A 449 10.90 -19.03 0.50
N GLU A 450 11.97 -18.30 0.23
CA GLU A 450 12.41 -17.16 1.03
C GLU A 450 12.83 -16.01 0.11
N TRP A 451 12.55 -14.79 0.54
CA TRP A 451 13.02 -13.57 -0.09
C TRP A 451 13.40 -12.57 1.00
N TYR A 452 14.61 -12.00 0.93
CA TYR A 452 15.19 -11.13 1.98
C TYR A 452 15.09 -11.70 3.41
N GLY A 453 15.37 -13.00 3.60
CA GLY A 453 15.36 -13.61 4.94
C GLY A 453 13.98 -14.08 5.41
N GLU A 454 12.91 -13.80 4.66
CA GLU A 454 11.53 -13.99 5.09
C GLU A 454 10.78 -14.96 4.18
N LYS A 455 9.97 -15.85 4.78
CA LYS A 455 9.17 -16.85 4.06
C LYS A 455 7.77 -16.34 3.77
N TYR A 456 7.65 -15.48 2.77
CA TYR A 456 6.40 -14.81 2.42
C TYR A 456 5.33 -15.77 1.88
N TRP A 457 4.07 -15.43 2.13
CA TRP A 457 2.92 -16.19 1.64
C TRP A 457 2.18 -15.53 0.48
N GLY A 458 2.22 -14.20 0.41
CA GLY A 458 1.39 -13.43 -0.52
C GLY A 458 1.83 -13.54 -1.99
N ALA A 459 1.06 -12.88 -2.88
CA ALA A 459 1.23 -13.04 -4.34
C ALA A 459 2.50 -12.38 -4.90
N ALA A 460 2.97 -11.31 -4.26
CA ALA A 460 4.11 -10.54 -4.74
C ALA A 460 5.44 -11.29 -4.49
N HIS A 461 5.71 -11.60 -3.22
CA HIS A 461 7.01 -12.12 -2.79
C HIS A 461 6.98 -13.57 -2.27
N GLY A 462 5.83 -14.24 -2.34
CA GLY A 462 5.59 -15.44 -1.55
C GLY A 462 4.99 -16.62 -2.29
N LEU A 463 4.58 -17.61 -1.49
CA LEU A 463 4.02 -18.89 -1.94
C LEU A 463 2.91 -18.71 -2.98
N ALA A 464 1.94 -17.82 -2.74
CA ALA A 464 0.80 -17.63 -3.64
C ALA A 464 1.25 -17.25 -5.06
N GLY A 465 2.22 -16.34 -5.19
CA GLY A 465 2.74 -15.92 -6.50
C GLY A 465 3.41 -17.06 -7.24
N ILE A 466 4.22 -17.84 -6.53
CA ILE A 466 4.96 -18.97 -7.07
C ILE A 466 3.99 -20.06 -7.52
N MET A 467 3.05 -20.47 -6.66
CA MET A 467 2.06 -21.49 -6.99
C MET A 467 1.16 -21.03 -8.14
N HIS A 468 0.79 -19.76 -8.19
CA HIS A 468 -0.01 -19.19 -9.27
C HIS A 468 0.65 -19.43 -10.63
N VAL A 469 1.94 -19.15 -10.77
CA VAL A 469 2.67 -19.34 -12.03
C VAL A 469 2.91 -20.81 -12.34
N LEU A 470 3.28 -21.62 -11.33
CA LEU A 470 3.51 -23.05 -11.53
C LEU A 470 2.27 -23.79 -12.05
N MET A 471 1.06 -23.35 -11.70
CA MET A 471 -0.18 -23.96 -12.21
C MET A 471 -0.43 -23.75 -13.72
N ASP A 472 0.28 -22.83 -14.38
CA ASP A 472 0.25 -22.68 -15.85
C ASP A 472 1.38 -23.48 -16.53
N MET A 473 2.26 -24.12 -15.76
CA MET A 473 3.39 -24.88 -16.28
C MET A 473 3.03 -26.35 -16.48
N GLU A 474 3.77 -27.02 -17.36
CA GLU A 474 3.78 -28.47 -17.47
C GLU A 474 4.55 -29.06 -16.28
N LEU A 475 3.81 -29.57 -15.28
CA LEU A 475 4.36 -30.16 -14.06
C LEU A 475 4.27 -31.69 -14.09
N LYS A 476 5.24 -32.37 -13.48
CA LYS A 476 5.19 -33.81 -13.23
C LYS A 476 4.10 -34.12 -12.19
N PRO A 477 3.52 -35.34 -12.17
CA PRO A 477 2.46 -35.69 -11.24
C PRO A 477 2.81 -35.44 -9.76
N ASP A 478 4.04 -35.70 -9.35
CA ASP A 478 4.52 -35.44 -7.99
C ASP A 478 4.69 -33.93 -7.69
N GLU A 479 5.02 -33.13 -8.70
CA GLU A 479 5.13 -31.68 -8.58
C GLU A 479 3.75 -31.02 -8.48
N VAL A 480 2.75 -31.55 -9.20
CA VAL A 480 1.34 -31.15 -9.07
C VAL A 480 0.86 -31.37 -7.62
N GLU A 481 1.17 -32.52 -7.03
CA GLU A 481 0.79 -32.81 -5.63
C GLU A 481 1.53 -31.92 -4.62
N ASP A 482 2.78 -31.54 -4.90
CA ASP A 482 3.50 -30.58 -4.07
C ASP A 482 2.89 -29.17 -4.13
N VAL A 483 2.46 -28.72 -5.31
CA VAL A 483 1.74 -27.44 -5.48
C VAL A 483 0.41 -27.47 -4.74
N LYS A 484 -0.41 -28.52 -4.92
CA LYS A 484 -1.67 -28.68 -4.18
C LYS A 484 -1.45 -28.72 -2.68
N GLY A 485 -0.48 -29.50 -2.21
CA GLY A 485 -0.16 -29.63 -0.79
C GLY A 485 0.29 -28.30 -0.18
N THR A 486 1.02 -27.47 -0.93
CA THR A 486 1.44 -26.13 -0.50
C THR A 486 0.24 -25.20 -0.35
N LEU A 487 -0.69 -25.20 -1.31
CA LEU A 487 -1.92 -24.41 -1.22
C LEU A 487 -2.83 -24.86 -0.06
N LYS A 488 -3.01 -26.18 0.13
CA LYS A 488 -3.78 -26.74 1.25
C LYS A 488 -3.15 -26.44 2.61
N TYR A 489 -1.82 -26.40 2.66
CA TYR A 489 -1.10 -25.94 3.85
C TYR A 489 -1.45 -24.48 4.19
N MET A 490 -1.48 -23.59 3.20
CA MET A 490 -1.87 -22.19 3.41
C MET A 490 -3.31 -22.07 3.90
N ILE A 491 -4.25 -22.80 3.28
CA ILE A 491 -5.67 -22.84 3.68
C ILE A 491 -5.82 -23.27 5.14
N SER A 492 -5.11 -24.33 5.53
CA SER A 492 -5.18 -24.90 6.88
C SER A 492 -4.58 -24.02 7.98
N ASN A 493 -3.78 -23.02 7.60
CA ASN A 493 -3.03 -22.16 8.52
C ASN A 493 -3.37 -20.67 8.37
N LYS A 494 -4.55 -20.35 7.82
CA LYS A 494 -5.10 -18.99 7.81
C LYS A 494 -5.47 -18.51 9.22
N PHE A 495 -5.63 -17.20 9.39
CA PHE A 495 -6.11 -16.61 10.64
C PHE A 495 -7.57 -16.99 10.91
N SER A 496 -7.99 -16.87 12.17
CA SER A 496 -9.39 -17.08 12.57
C SER A 496 -10.37 -16.11 11.90
N SER A 497 -9.89 -14.99 11.34
CA SER A 497 -10.71 -14.06 10.54
C SER A 497 -10.96 -14.54 9.11
N GLY A 498 -10.28 -15.61 8.66
CA GLY A 498 -10.23 -16.04 7.26
C GLY A 498 -9.12 -15.37 6.44
N ASN A 499 -8.45 -14.34 6.95
CA ASN A 499 -7.31 -13.71 6.28
C ASN A 499 -6.04 -14.56 6.40
N TYR A 500 -4.99 -14.21 5.66
CA TYR A 500 -3.74 -14.97 5.62
C TYR A 500 -2.56 -14.15 6.14
N PRO A 501 -1.56 -14.80 6.76
CA PRO A 501 -0.35 -14.15 7.24
C PRO A 501 0.50 -13.61 6.08
N ALA A 502 1.33 -12.61 6.37
CA ALA A 502 2.25 -12.05 5.39
C ALA A 502 3.43 -13.00 5.12
N SER A 503 3.97 -13.62 6.17
CA SER A 503 5.05 -14.61 6.15
C SER A 503 4.84 -15.70 7.19
N GLU A 504 5.64 -16.77 7.14
CA GLU A 504 5.63 -17.86 8.12
C GLU A 504 5.81 -17.41 9.57
N ASP A 505 6.58 -16.33 9.78
CA ASP A 505 6.94 -15.82 11.10
C ASP A 505 5.94 -14.77 11.62
N ASP A 506 5.18 -14.13 10.73
CA ASP A 506 4.14 -13.15 11.08
C ASP A 506 2.76 -13.82 11.31
N ARG A 507 2.69 -14.71 12.30
CA ARG A 507 1.45 -15.42 12.67
C ARG A 507 0.57 -14.69 13.69
N LYS A 508 0.88 -13.43 14.02
CA LYS A 508 0.14 -12.66 15.03
C LYS A 508 -0.44 -11.36 14.50
N SER A 509 -0.01 -10.89 13.34
CA SER A 509 -0.45 -9.62 12.75
C SER A 509 -1.46 -9.83 11.61
N ASP A 510 -2.72 -10.02 11.97
CA ASP A 510 -3.81 -10.10 10.99
C ASP A 510 -4.25 -8.70 10.52
N VAL A 511 -3.43 -8.06 9.70
CA VAL A 511 -3.62 -6.65 9.32
C VAL A 511 -3.61 -6.37 7.81
N LEU A 512 -2.89 -7.15 7.01
CA LEU A 512 -2.73 -6.90 5.57
C LEU A 512 -3.82 -7.62 4.78
N VAL A 513 -4.56 -6.85 3.98
CA VAL A 513 -5.60 -7.35 3.05
C VAL A 513 -5.28 -6.80 1.67
N HIS A 514 -4.11 -7.18 1.15
CA HIS A 514 -3.53 -6.67 -0.07
C HIS A 514 -3.29 -7.79 -1.09
N TRP A 515 -3.11 -7.46 -2.37
CA TRP A 515 -2.63 -8.44 -3.35
C TRP A 515 -1.23 -8.95 -2.97
N CYS A 516 -0.31 -8.04 -2.62
CA CYS A 516 1.03 -8.43 -2.24
C CYS A 516 1.10 -9.32 -0.99
N HIS A 517 0.25 -9.08 0.01
CA HIS A 517 0.19 -9.82 1.27
C HIS A 517 -1.25 -9.88 1.83
N GLY A 518 -1.74 -11.09 2.06
CA GLY A 518 -3.06 -11.36 2.66
C GLY A 518 -4.06 -11.99 1.68
N ALA A 519 -5.34 -11.94 2.08
CA ALA A 519 -6.43 -12.60 1.39
C ALA A 519 -6.55 -12.29 -0.12
N PRO A 520 -6.38 -11.05 -0.61
CA PRO A 520 -6.60 -10.78 -2.04
C PRO A 520 -5.71 -11.58 -2.99
N GLY A 521 -4.39 -11.60 -2.78
CA GLY A 521 -3.47 -12.35 -3.65
C GLY A 521 -3.67 -13.86 -3.57
N ILE A 522 -3.97 -14.35 -2.36
CA ILE A 522 -4.24 -15.77 -2.13
C ILE A 522 -5.59 -16.18 -2.73
N ALA A 523 -6.62 -15.36 -2.64
CA ALA A 523 -7.92 -15.61 -3.25
C ALA A 523 -7.79 -15.80 -4.77
N LEU A 524 -7.09 -14.90 -5.47
CA LEU A 524 -6.82 -15.03 -6.91
C LEU A 524 -6.10 -16.33 -7.25
N THR A 525 -5.13 -16.74 -6.42
CA THR A 525 -4.42 -18.01 -6.57
C THR A 525 -5.35 -19.21 -6.36
N LEU A 526 -6.21 -19.16 -5.35
CA LEU A 526 -7.14 -20.24 -5.03
C LEU A 526 -8.25 -20.37 -6.06
N VAL A 527 -8.72 -19.27 -6.64
CA VAL A 527 -9.64 -19.30 -7.80
C VAL A 527 -8.99 -20.05 -8.97
N LYS A 528 -7.71 -19.75 -9.26
CA LYS A 528 -6.96 -20.49 -10.28
C LYS A 528 -6.80 -21.96 -9.93
N ALA A 529 -6.45 -22.28 -8.68
CA ALA A 529 -6.33 -23.66 -8.21
C ALA A 529 -7.64 -24.43 -8.34
N ALA A 530 -8.78 -23.82 -8.01
CA ALA A 530 -10.09 -24.42 -8.20
C ALA A 530 -10.38 -24.70 -9.69
N LYS A 531 -10.01 -23.78 -10.59
CA LYS A 531 -10.15 -23.98 -12.04
C LYS A 531 -9.25 -25.10 -12.58
N VAL A 532 -7.99 -25.16 -12.14
CA VAL A 532 -6.99 -26.10 -12.65
C VAL A 532 -7.20 -27.51 -12.08
N PHE A 533 -7.49 -27.62 -10.78
CA PHE A 533 -7.57 -28.91 -10.10
C PHE A 533 -9.00 -29.45 -9.95
N GLY A 534 -10.03 -28.61 -10.10
CA GLY A 534 -11.43 -29.01 -9.93
C GLY A 534 -11.80 -29.38 -8.49
N ASP A 535 -10.95 -29.08 -7.51
CA ASP A 535 -11.16 -29.38 -6.09
C ASP A 535 -11.99 -28.27 -5.44
N LYS A 536 -13.12 -28.66 -4.85
CA LYS A 536 -14.06 -27.75 -4.18
C LYS A 536 -13.42 -27.03 -2.99
N GLU A 537 -12.45 -27.66 -2.30
CA GLU A 537 -11.76 -27.05 -1.16
C GLU A 537 -11.10 -25.72 -1.54
N PHE A 538 -10.51 -25.62 -2.74
CA PHE A 538 -9.90 -24.38 -3.22
C PHE A 538 -10.95 -23.31 -3.50
N LEU A 539 -12.11 -23.67 -4.06
CA LEU A 539 -13.19 -22.74 -4.32
C LEU A 539 -13.79 -22.20 -3.01
N ASP A 540 -14.08 -23.08 -2.06
CA ASP A 540 -14.64 -22.70 -0.76
C ASP A 540 -13.67 -21.76 -0.03
N ALA A 541 -12.36 -22.07 -0.03
CA ALA A 541 -11.35 -21.20 0.56
C ALA A 541 -11.19 -19.85 -0.17
N ALA A 542 -11.33 -19.81 -1.50
CA ALA A 542 -11.33 -18.57 -2.27
C ALA A 542 -12.55 -17.69 -1.96
N MET A 543 -13.74 -18.29 -1.80
CA MET A 543 -14.97 -17.60 -1.42
C MET A 543 -14.84 -16.98 -0.02
N GLU A 544 -14.30 -17.72 0.95
CA GLU A 544 -14.03 -17.20 2.29
C GLU A 544 -13.03 -16.04 2.28
N ALA A 545 -11.96 -16.14 1.50
CA ALA A 545 -11.03 -15.04 1.30
C ALA A 545 -11.73 -13.83 0.66
N GLY A 546 -12.66 -14.06 -0.28
CA GLY A 546 -13.52 -13.03 -0.85
C GLY A 546 -14.38 -12.29 0.19
N GLU A 547 -14.89 -12.98 1.21
CA GLU A 547 -15.62 -12.33 2.32
C GLU A 547 -14.69 -11.45 3.17
N VAL A 548 -13.44 -11.86 3.39
CA VAL A 548 -12.43 -10.99 4.04
C VAL A 548 -12.25 -9.70 3.24
N VAL A 549 -12.10 -9.82 1.92
CA VAL A 549 -11.90 -8.66 1.04
C VAL A 549 -13.15 -7.77 1.00
N TRP A 550 -14.34 -8.34 1.04
CA TRP A 550 -15.58 -7.55 1.10
C TRP A 550 -15.68 -6.72 2.38
N ASN A 551 -15.28 -7.28 3.51
CA ASN A 551 -15.39 -6.63 4.81
C ASN A 551 -14.22 -5.69 5.14
N ARG A 552 -13.02 -5.99 4.63
CA ARG A 552 -11.75 -5.33 5.04
C ARG A 552 -10.90 -4.83 3.87
N GLY A 553 -11.33 -5.06 2.62
CA GLY A 553 -10.57 -4.76 1.41
C GLY A 553 -10.79 -3.36 0.85
N LEU A 554 -11.66 -2.54 1.43
CA LEU A 554 -11.85 -1.15 1.05
C LEU A 554 -10.75 -0.26 1.64
N LEU A 555 -9.51 -0.51 1.22
CA LEU A 555 -8.30 0.05 1.82
C LEU A 555 -8.25 1.58 1.72
N LYS A 556 -7.54 2.21 2.64
CA LYS A 556 -7.19 3.64 2.56
C LYS A 556 -6.07 3.91 1.53
N LYS A 557 -6.07 3.18 0.41
CA LYS A 557 -5.07 3.26 -0.68
C LYS A 557 -5.72 2.94 -2.02
N VAL A 558 -5.30 3.63 -3.09
CA VAL A 558 -5.96 3.54 -4.40
C VAL A 558 -5.49 2.38 -5.28
N GLY A 559 -4.19 2.05 -5.27
CA GLY A 559 -3.53 1.23 -6.30
C GLY A 559 -3.91 -0.25 -6.41
N ILE A 560 -3.14 -0.96 -7.25
CA ILE A 560 -3.32 -2.38 -7.58
C ILE A 560 -2.60 -3.29 -6.58
N CYS A 561 -1.38 -2.97 -6.17
CA CYS A 561 -0.58 -3.83 -5.31
C CYS A 561 -1.22 -4.03 -3.91
N HIS A 562 -1.77 -2.94 -3.37
CA HIS A 562 -2.29 -2.88 -2.01
C HIS A 562 -3.33 -1.77 -1.84
N GLY A 563 -4.24 -1.66 -2.80
CA GLY A 563 -5.33 -0.68 -2.78
C GLY A 563 -6.67 -1.28 -3.21
N ILE A 564 -7.69 -0.43 -3.23
CA ILE A 564 -9.06 -0.83 -3.62
C ILE A 564 -9.07 -1.38 -5.05
N SER A 565 -8.27 -0.80 -5.96
CA SER A 565 -8.26 -1.22 -7.37
C SER A 565 -7.82 -2.67 -7.52
N GLY A 566 -6.79 -3.10 -6.80
CA GLY A 566 -6.34 -4.50 -6.82
C GLY A 566 -7.32 -5.45 -6.14
N ASN A 567 -7.90 -5.02 -5.03
CA ASN A 567 -8.83 -5.85 -4.27
C ASN A 567 -10.14 -6.14 -5.04
N ALA A 568 -10.56 -5.25 -5.94
CA ALA A 568 -11.73 -5.46 -6.79
C ALA A 568 -11.58 -6.70 -7.70
N TYR A 569 -10.36 -7.04 -8.13
CA TYR A 569 -10.11 -8.20 -8.99
C TYR A 569 -10.43 -9.54 -8.33
N VAL A 570 -10.41 -9.62 -7.00
CA VAL A 570 -10.82 -10.82 -6.27
C VAL A 570 -12.25 -11.19 -6.65
N PHE A 571 -13.14 -10.20 -6.70
CA PHE A 571 -14.53 -10.41 -7.06
C PHE A 571 -14.70 -10.67 -8.56
N LEU A 572 -13.91 -10.05 -9.43
CA LEU A 572 -13.92 -10.34 -10.86
C LEU A 572 -13.51 -11.79 -11.14
N SER A 573 -12.45 -12.27 -10.49
CA SER A 573 -11.96 -13.64 -10.63
C SER A 573 -12.98 -14.66 -10.08
N LEU A 574 -13.57 -14.40 -8.91
CA LEU A 574 -14.66 -15.22 -8.37
C LEU A 574 -15.89 -15.24 -9.29
N TYR A 575 -16.29 -14.11 -9.86
CA TYR A 575 -17.39 -14.02 -10.81
C TYR A 575 -17.10 -14.84 -12.08
N GLN A 576 -15.89 -14.76 -12.63
CA GLN A 576 -15.52 -15.52 -13.83
C GLN A 576 -15.58 -17.04 -13.61
N LEU A 577 -15.21 -17.50 -12.41
CA LEU A 577 -15.26 -18.93 -12.06
C LEU A 577 -16.69 -19.41 -11.72
N THR A 578 -17.41 -18.66 -10.89
CA THR A 578 -18.70 -19.10 -10.31
C THR A 578 -19.92 -18.71 -11.13
N ARG A 579 -19.80 -17.64 -11.94
CA ARG A 579 -20.92 -16.93 -12.60
C ARG A 579 -21.97 -16.38 -11.64
N ASP A 580 -21.68 -16.30 -10.34
CA ASP A 580 -22.55 -15.67 -9.36
C ASP A 580 -22.44 -14.14 -9.47
N VAL A 581 -23.55 -13.51 -9.86
CA VAL A 581 -23.68 -12.06 -10.04
C VAL A 581 -23.44 -11.27 -8.75
N LYS A 582 -23.51 -11.89 -7.56
CA LYS A 582 -23.10 -11.29 -6.29
C LYS A 582 -21.65 -10.80 -6.36
N HIS A 583 -20.75 -11.58 -6.96
CA HIS A 583 -19.35 -11.17 -7.08
C HIS A 583 -19.18 -10.02 -8.07
N LEU A 584 -19.92 -10.04 -9.19
CA LEU A 584 -19.91 -8.92 -10.12
C LEU A 584 -20.41 -7.64 -9.45
N TYR A 585 -21.46 -7.73 -8.63
CA TYR A 585 -21.93 -6.61 -7.82
C TYR A 585 -20.84 -6.08 -6.89
N ARG A 586 -20.09 -6.94 -6.20
CA ARG A 586 -19.01 -6.50 -5.30
C ARG A 586 -17.86 -5.81 -6.05
N ALA A 587 -17.47 -6.32 -7.23
CA ALA A 587 -16.50 -5.66 -8.11
C ALA A 587 -17.02 -4.27 -8.55
N LYS A 588 -18.27 -4.21 -9.01
CA LYS A 588 -18.97 -2.97 -9.35
C LYS A 588 -18.95 -1.98 -8.20
N ALA A 589 -19.20 -2.45 -6.99
CA ALA A 589 -19.29 -1.61 -5.80
C ALA A 589 -17.94 -0.94 -5.48
N PHE A 590 -16.84 -1.71 -5.52
CA PHE A 590 -15.48 -1.19 -5.34
C PHE A 590 -15.11 -0.17 -6.43
N ALA A 591 -15.46 -0.43 -7.69
CA ALA A 591 -15.24 0.51 -8.79
C ALA A 591 -16.07 1.80 -8.64
N CYS A 592 -17.33 1.70 -8.20
CA CYS A 592 -18.18 2.86 -7.93
C CYS A 592 -17.64 3.70 -6.77
N PHE A 593 -17.16 3.07 -5.70
CA PHE A 593 -16.52 3.77 -4.59
C PHE A 593 -15.30 4.57 -5.05
N LEU A 594 -14.45 3.95 -5.88
CA LEU A 594 -13.29 4.63 -6.48
C LEU A 594 -13.72 5.82 -7.35
N LEU A 595 -14.69 5.62 -8.23
CA LEU A 595 -15.18 6.66 -9.13
C LEU A 595 -15.78 7.86 -8.38
N ASP A 596 -16.52 7.59 -7.30
CA ASP A 596 -17.22 8.62 -6.52
C ASP A 596 -16.31 9.35 -5.52
N ARG A 597 -15.44 8.60 -4.83
CA ARG A 597 -14.78 9.08 -3.60
C ARG A 597 -13.27 9.22 -3.71
N ALA A 598 -12.58 8.48 -4.60
CA ALA A 598 -11.11 8.41 -4.57
C ALA A 598 -10.46 9.79 -4.69
N HIS A 599 -10.91 10.64 -5.62
CA HIS A 599 -10.35 11.98 -5.80
C HIS A 599 -10.44 12.85 -4.53
N LYS A 600 -11.61 12.85 -3.86
CA LYS A 600 -11.84 13.59 -2.62
C LYS A 600 -11.02 13.02 -1.46
N LEU A 601 -11.00 11.70 -1.30
CA LEU A 601 -10.27 11.05 -0.21
C LEU A 601 -8.75 11.20 -0.36
N ILE A 602 -8.22 11.17 -1.60
CA ILE A 602 -6.80 11.39 -1.86
C ILE A 602 -6.42 12.85 -1.59
N SER A 603 -7.18 13.81 -2.10
CA SER A 603 -6.92 15.24 -1.85
C SER A 603 -7.11 15.64 -0.39
N GLY A 604 -7.97 14.94 0.35
CA GLY A 604 -8.16 15.10 1.80
C GLY A 604 -7.11 14.41 2.67
N GLY A 605 -6.23 13.57 2.09
CA GLY A 605 -5.24 12.79 2.83
C GLY A 605 -5.80 11.57 3.58
N GLU A 606 -7.07 11.23 3.35
CA GLU A 606 -7.75 10.07 3.96
C GLU A 606 -7.44 8.77 3.21
N MET A 607 -7.07 8.87 1.93
CA MET A 607 -6.64 7.76 1.09
C MET A 607 -5.26 8.06 0.50
N HIS A 608 -4.33 7.12 0.60
CA HIS A 608 -3.01 7.23 0.00
C HIS A 608 -3.09 7.05 -1.52
N GLY A 609 -2.54 8.02 -2.27
CA GLY A 609 -2.51 8.01 -3.74
C GLY A 609 -1.43 7.14 -4.38
N GLY A 610 -0.55 6.52 -3.57
CA GLY A 610 0.65 5.79 -4.02
C GLY A 610 1.91 6.67 -3.89
N ASP A 611 3.07 6.07 -3.59
CA ASP A 611 4.34 6.82 -3.51
C ASP A 611 4.74 7.34 -4.89
N ARG A 612 4.37 6.57 -5.93
CA ARG A 612 4.31 7.01 -7.34
C ARG A 612 2.85 7.17 -7.77
N PRO A 613 2.23 8.37 -7.64
CA PRO A 613 0.78 8.55 -7.74
C PRO A 613 0.15 8.20 -9.09
N TYR A 614 0.95 8.11 -10.16
CA TYR A 614 0.51 7.80 -11.52
C TYR A 614 0.97 6.42 -12.00
N SER A 615 1.71 5.67 -11.17
CA SER A 615 2.16 4.33 -11.51
C SER A 615 1.01 3.33 -11.65
N LEU A 616 1.28 2.22 -12.32
CA LEU A 616 0.33 1.12 -12.48
C LEU A 616 0.05 0.40 -11.15
N PHE A 617 1.09 0.04 -10.38
CA PHE A 617 0.89 -0.80 -9.20
C PHE A 617 0.51 -0.04 -7.93
N GLU A 618 0.94 1.21 -7.75
CA GLU A 618 0.64 1.97 -6.52
C GLU A 618 -0.40 3.07 -6.73
N GLY A 619 -0.44 3.63 -7.93
CA GLY A 619 -1.11 4.87 -8.24
C GLY A 619 -2.44 4.75 -8.96
N LYS A 620 -2.86 5.86 -9.56
CA LYS A 620 -4.06 6.00 -10.38
C LYS A 620 -3.97 5.23 -11.71
N GLY A 621 -2.77 4.84 -12.16
CA GLY A 621 -2.60 3.96 -13.32
C GLY A 621 -3.36 2.66 -13.16
N GLY A 622 -3.26 2.04 -12.00
CA GLY A 622 -4.00 0.85 -11.65
C GLY A 622 -5.52 1.03 -11.54
N MET A 623 -5.96 2.20 -11.07
CA MET A 623 -7.38 2.56 -11.02
C MET A 623 -7.97 2.72 -12.43
N ALA A 624 -7.25 3.40 -13.33
CA ALA A 624 -7.64 3.51 -14.73
C ALA A 624 -7.68 2.14 -15.41
N TYR A 625 -6.69 1.27 -15.14
CA TYR A 625 -6.64 -0.09 -15.66
C TYR A 625 -7.87 -0.90 -15.21
N LEU A 626 -8.21 -0.89 -13.92
CA LEU A 626 -9.43 -1.54 -13.40
C LEU A 626 -10.68 -1.02 -14.13
N PHE A 627 -10.83 0.28 -14.31
CA PHE A 627 -12.01 0.83 -14.96
C PHE A 627 -12.15 0.39 -16.43
N LEU A 628 -11.04 0.25 -17.16
CA LEU A 628 -11.05 -0.34 -18.50
C LEU A 628 -11.42 -1.83 -18.45
N ASP A 629 -10.95 -2.56 -17.45
CA ASP A 629 -11.25 -3.98 -17.29
C ASP A 629 -12.69 -4.27 -16.89
N MET A 630 -13.34 -3.35 -16.18
CA MET A 630 -14.76 -3.41 -15.82
C MET A 630 -15.71 -3.28 -17.03
N ILE A 631 -15.22 -2.94 -18.22
CA ILE A 631 -16.05 -2.85 -19.43
C ILE A 631 -16.52 -4.24 -19.86
N ASP A 632 -15.64 -5.24 -19.78
CA ASP A 632 -15.97 -6.65 -19.99
C ASP A 632 -15.50 -7.48 -18.78
N PRO A 633 -16.31 -7.54 -17.71
CA PRO A 633 -15.95 -8.25 -16.47
C PRO A 633 -15.70 -9.75 -16.68
N SER A 634 -16.15 -10.32 -17.80
CA SER A 634 -15.93 -11.73 -18.14
C SER A 634 -14.51 -12.01 -18.64
N GLN A 635 -13.81 -10.97 -19.12
CA GLN A 635 -12.46 -11.03 -19.67
C GLN A 635 -11.43 -10.32 -18.81
N SER A 636 -11.82 -9.67 -17.70
CA SER A 636 -10.88 -8.95 -16.84
C SER A 636 -9.80 -9.85 -16.26
N LYS A 637 -8.59 -9.31 -16.08
CA LYS A 637 -7.44 -10.01 -15.52
C LYS A 637 -6.64 -9.06 -14.67
N PHE A 638 -6.30 -9.46 -13.45
CA PHE A 638 -5.36 -8.70 -12.63
C PHE A 638 -4.07 -8.47 -13.44
N PRO A 639 -3.64 -7.22 -13.65
CA PRO A 639 -2.55 -6.91 -14.56
C PRO A 639 -1.24 -7.52 -14.07
N ALA A 640 -0.55 -8.23 -14.97
CA ALA A 640 0.71 -8.91 -14.70
C ALA A 640 0.65 -9.98 -13.58
N TYR A 641 -0.53 -10.56 -13.35
CA TYR A 641 -0.69 -11.70 -12.44
C TYR A 641 -1.57 -12.77 -13.04
N GLU A 642 -2.83 -12.45 -13.36
CA GLU A 642 -3.71 -13.37 -14.08
C GLU A 642 -3.43 -13.28 -15.58
N LEU A 643 -3.40 -14.43 -16.26
CA LEU A 643 -3.25 -14.52 -17.71
C LEU A 643 -4.59 -14.74 -18.40
#